data_AF-A0A261C4G4-F1
#
_entry.id   AF-A0A261C4G4-F1
#
_cell.length_a   1.000
_cell.length_b   1.000
_cell.length_c   1.000
_cell.angle_alpha   90.00
_cell.angle_beta   90.00
_cell.angle_gamma   90.00
#
_symmetry.space_group_name_H-M   'P 1'
#
loop_
_entity.id
_entity.type
_entity.pdbx_description
1 polymer ?
#
loop_
_entity_poly.entity_id
_entity_poly.type
_entity_poly.pdbx_seq_one_letter_code
_entity_poly.pdbx_strand_id
1 'polypeptide(L)'
;MDYQSYREISWKEFYSDFLEPGLVERLEVVDKRWVRIVSSSGKYAGQTCYFNIGSVDSFERSLGAAQHHLQYDADRQIPVLYKSEFNFKREIPNLISVAFPLLFGYYIYRMLKGGGAAGGAGRAGGGGLGGMFGGFGQSTARLINKEDIKVKFSDVAGCEEAKIEIMEFVNFLKNPQQYKDLGAKIPKGAILTGPPGTGKTLLAKATAGEANVPFITVSGSEFLEMFVGVGPARVRDMFSMARKNSPCILFIDEIDAVGRKRGGKGGMGGHSEQENTLNQLLVEMDGFTTDESSVIVIAATNRVDILDSALLRPGRFDRQIYVPVPDIKGRASIFRVHLGPLRTSLDKTVLSRKLAAHTPGFSGADISNVCNEAALIAARDANDEISNKHFEQAIERVVAGMEKKTQVLQKEEKKTVAYHEAGHAIAGWFLEFADPLLKVSIIPRGKGLGYAQYLPKEQYLYSKEQLLDRMCMTLGGRVAEEIFFGRITTGAQDDLQKVTQMAYSQVVKFGMSEKVGPLSFETPAPGEMAFDKPYSEATAQLIDQEVRDLVISALNRTRNLLLEKSKDIERVALRLLEKEILNREDMIELVGKRPFHEKNTYEEMVSGTGGLDENVELPKGLENWNKDGDKKENNEKKKDE
;
A
#
# COMPACT_ATOMS: atom_id res chain seq x y z
N MET A 1 5.69 -52.71 33.86
CA MET A 1 5.45 -51.29 33.54
C MET A 1 5.12 -50.61 34.84
N ASP A 2 6.14 -50.04 35.50
CA ASP A 2 5.94 -49.26 36.72
C ASP A 2 5.21 -47.97 36.35
N TYR A 3 4.02 -47.78 36.90
CA TYR A 3 3.31 -46.51 36.82
C TYR A 3 4.07 -45.49 37.68
N GLN A 4 5.00 -44.74 37.08
CA GLN A 4 5.58 -43.56 37.74
C GLN A 4 4.45 -42.55 37.99
N SER A 5 4.08 -42.37 39.26
CA SER A 5 3.10 -41.36 39.65
C SER A 5 3.72 -39.96 39.47
N TYR A 6 3.05 -39.12 38.67
CA TYR A 6 3.40 -37.72 38.48
C TYR A 6 2.68 -36.85 39.49
N ARG A 7 3.39 -35.90 40.10
CA ARG A 7 2.82 -34.94 41.06
C ARG A 7 3.14 -33.52 40.64
N GLU A 8 2.11 -32.70 40.49
CA GLU A 8 2.28 -31.26 40.28
C GLU A 8 2.61 -30.58 41.62
N ILE A 9 3.62 -29.72 41.63
CA ILE A 9 4.01 -28.89 42.78
C ILE A 9 4.12 -27.43 42.37
N SER A 10 4.09 -26.52 43.33
CA SER A 10 4.30 -25.09 43.09
C SER A 10 5.79 -24.70 43.11
N TRP A 11 6.14 -23.54 42.55
CA TRP A 11 7.50 -22.98 42.65
C TRP A 11 7.98 -22.83 44.10
N LYS A 12 7.07 -22.47 45.02
CA LYS A 12 7.38 -22.29 46.43
C LYS A 12 7.74 -23.62 47.11
N GLU A 13 6.99 -24.68 46.81
CA GLU A 13 7.27 -26.03 47.29
C GLU A 13 8.55 -26.60 46.66
N PHE A 14 8.81 -26.31 45.38
CA PHE A 14 10.08 -26.64 44.75
C PHE A 14 11.26 -25.99 45.49
N TYR A 15 11.14 -24.72 45.82
CA TYR A 15 12.18 -23.98 46.52
C TYR A 15 12.44 -24.55 47.94
N SER A 16 11.40 -24.76 48.75
CA SER A 16 11.56 -25.22 50.14
C SER A 16 11.91 -26.70 50.28
N ASP A 17 11.32 -27.55 49.45
CA ASP A 17 11.36 -29.00 49.67
C ASP A 17 12.48 -29.69 48.88
N PHE A 18 12.99 -29.04 47.82
CA PHE A 18 14.00 -29.60 46.94
C PHE A 18 15.25 -28.74 46.81
N LEU A 19 15.10 -27.43 46.59
CA LEU A 19 16.23 -26.54 46.31
C LEU A 19 17.01 -26.18 47.59
N GLU A 20 16.33 -25.72 48.65
CA GLU A 20 16.95 -25.37 49.94
C GLU A 20 17.67 -26.55 50.62
N PRO A 21 17.14 -27.79 50.62
CA PRO A 21 17.82 -28.94 51.21
C PRO A 21 18.88 -29.57 50.28
N GLY A 22 19.08 -29.05 49.07
CA GLY A 22 20.09 -29.53 48.11
C GLY A 22 19.81 -30.89 47.49
N LEU A 23 18.53 -31.25 47.33
CA LEU A 23 18.09 -32.58 46.88
C LEU A 23 17.90 -32.71 45.36
N VAL A 24 18.14 -31.64 44.61
CA VAL A 24 17.98 -31.61 43.15
C VAL A 24 19.27 -32.04 42.47
N GLU A 25 19.21 -33.11 41.68
CA GLU A 25 20.35 -33.57 40.87
C GLU A 25 20.37 -32.88 39.51
N ARG A 26 19.20 -32.76 38.87
CA ARG A 26 19.02 -32.03 37.60
C ARG A 26 17.57 -31.61 37.38
N LEU A 27 17.38 -30.59 36.55
CA LEU A 27 16.06 -30.11 36.11
C LEU A 27 15.89 -30.40 34.62
N GLU A 28 14.77 -30.99 34.23
CA GLU A 28 14.48 -31.29 32.82
C GLU A 28 13.31 -30.41 32.34
N VAL A 29 13.58 -29.47 31.43
CA VAL A 29 12.55 -28.64 30.79
C VAL A 29 11.96 -29.43 29.63
N VAL A 30 10.68 -29.78 29.75
CA VAL A 30 9.96 -30.58 28.74
C VAL A 30 9.08 -29.68 27.88
N ASP A 31 9.29 -29.74 26.55
CA ASP A 31 8.54 -28.99 25.54
C ASP A 31 8.43 -27.48 25.80
N LYS A 32 9.40 -26.90 26.53
CA LYS A 32 9.44 -25.48 26.96
C LYS A 32 8.22 -25.03 27.80
N ARG A 33 7.46 -25.96 28.38
CA ARG A 33 6.18 -25.67 29.07
C ARG A 33 6.20 -25.99 30.55
N TRP A 34 6.95 -27.00 30.94
CA TRP A 34 6.99 -27.46 32.33
C TRP A 34 8.37 -28.03 32.66
N VAL A 35 8.69 -28.06 33.94
CA VAL A 35 9.98 -28.52 34.46
C VAL A 35 9.74 -29.76 35.31
N ARG A 36 10.44 -30.83 34.96
CA ARG A 36 10.50 -32.09 35.71
C ARG A 36 11.70 -32.04 36.64
N ILE A 37 11.48 -32.38 37.91
CA ILE A 37 12.53 -32.37 38.94
C ILE A 37 13.06 -33.79 39.11
N VAL A 38 14.37 -33.96 38.94
CA VAL A 38 15.06 -35.23 39.20
C VAL A 38 15.80 -35.11 40.52
N SER A 39 15.39 -35.90 41.50
CA SER A 39 15.96 -35.95 42.84
C SER A 39 16.36 -37.39 43.18
N SER A 40 17.55 -37.57 43.74
CA SER A 40 18.12 -38.88 44.11
C SER A 40 17.68 -39.36 45.49
N SER A 41 17.11 -38.48 46.32
CA SER A 41 16.73 -38.77 47.72
C SER A 41 15.79 -37.71 48.26
N GLY A 42 14.68 -38.09 48.90
CA GLY A 42 13.78 -37.15 49.56
C GLY A 42 12.42 -37.75 49.96
N LYS A 43 11.55 -36.91 50.55
CA LYS A 43 10.18 -37.24 50.97
C LYS A 43 9.31 -37.88 49.87
N TYR A 44 9.70 -37.71 48.60
CA TYR A 44 8.96 -38.14 47.41
C TYR A 44 9.67 -39.23 46.61
N ALA A 45 10.48 -40.07 47.26
CA ALA A 45 11.15 -41.22 46.63
C ALA A 45 10.12 -42.11 45.89
N GLY A 46 10.24 -42.20 44.56
CA GLY A 46 9.34 -42.95 43.68
C GLY A 46 8.25 -42.12 42.97
N GLN A 47 8.14 -40.81 43.21
CA GLN A 47 7.24 -39.90 42.50
C GLN A 47 8.01 -38.89 41.66
N THR A 48 7.55 -38.64 40.43
CA THR A 48 8.14 -37.62 39.55
C THR A 48 7.42 -36.30 39.78
N CYS A 49 8.08 -35.33 40.43
CA CYS A 49 7.50 -34.01 40.68
C CYS A 49 7.73 -33.08 39.49
N TYR A 50 6.75 -32.26 39.16
CA TYR A 50 6.85 -31.27 38.09
C TYR A 50 6.07 -29.99 38.38
N PHE A 51 6.41 -28.90 37.70
CA PHE A 51 5.65 -27.65 37.75
C PHE A 51 5.64 -26.95 36.38
N ASN A 52 4.59 -26.18 36.12
CA ASN A 52 4.42 -25.44 34.87
C ASN A 52 5.20 -24.12 34.88
N ILE A 53 5.76 -23.74 33.72
CA ILE A 53 6.50 -22.48 33.54
C ILE A 53 5.84 -21.61 32.46
N GLY A 54 5.85 -20.29 32.68
CA GLY A 54 5.33 -19.33 31.70
C GLY A 54 6.27 -19.12 30.52
N SER A 55 7.56 -18.93 30.80
CA SER A 55 8.64 -18.89 29.81
C SER A 55 9.92 -19.48 30.38
N VAL A 56 10.75 -20.04 29.50
CA VAL A 56 12.06 -20.60 29.86
C VAL A 56 12.96 -19.52 30.47
N ASP A 57 12.98 -18.32 29.88
CA ASP A 57 13.82 -17.21 30.35
C ASP A 57 13.40 -16.69 31.74
N SER A 58 12.12 -16.76 32.08
CA SER A 58 11.64 -16.38 33.42
C SER A 58 11.99 -17.43 34.46
N PHE A 59 12.02 -18.69 34.06
CA PHE A 59 12.42 -19.80 34.91
C PHE A 59 13.92 -19.78 35.18
N GLU A 60 14.78 -19.63 34.16
CA GLU A 60 16.23 -19.57 34.33
C GLU A 60 16.66 -18.37 35.21
N ARG A 61 16.01 -17.20 35.04
CA ARG A 61 16.25 -16.04 35.90
C ARG A 61 15.85 -16.29 37.35
N SER A 62 14.68 -16.88 37.58
CA SER A 62 14.19 -17.21 38.93
C SER A 62 15.08 -18.26 39.60
N LEU A 63 15.56 -19.26 38.84
CA LEU A 63 16.48 -20.27 39.31
C LEU A 63 17.86 -19.68 39.62
N GLY A 64 18.38 -18.80 38.76
CA GLY A 64 19.64 -18.09 38.98
C GLY A 64 19.61 -17.22 40.23
N ALA A 65 18.53 -16.46 40.44
CA ALA A 65 18.32 -15.66 41.65
C ALA A 65 18.24 -16.54 42.91
N ALA A 66 17.56 -17.68 42.84
CA ALA A 66 17.45 -18.64 43.93
C ALA A 66 18.80 -19.29 44.30
N GLN A 67 19.56 -19.75 43.31
CA GLN A 67 20.89 -20.34 43.53
C GLN A 67 21.90 -19.33 44.07
N HIS A 68 21.81 -18.06 43.63
CA HIS A 68 22.63 -16.98 44.17
C HIS A 68 22.28 -16.67 45.63
N HIS A 69 21.00 -16.72 46.00
CA HIS A 69 20.56 -16.53 47.39
C HIS A 69 21.06 -17.64 48.33
N LEU A 70 21.13 -18.88 47.82
CA LEU A 70 21.59 -20.06 48.56
C LEU A 70 23.13 -20.25 48.54
N GLN A 71 23.89 -19.31 47.96
CA GLN A 71 25.36 -19.35 47.88
C GLN A 71 25.93 -20.65 47.28
N TYR A 72 25.33 -21.16 46.20
CA TYR A 72 25.92 -22.28 45.46
C TYR A 72 27.24 -21.86 44.78
N ASP A 73 28.32 -22.60 45.05
CA ASP A 73 29.58 -22.50 44.29
C ASP A 73 29.33 -22.81 42.80
N ALA A 74 30.12 -22.20 41.90
CA ALA A 74 29.99 -22.38 40.45
C ALA A 74 30.04 -23.85 40.01
N ASP A 75 30.76 -24.70 40.76
CA ASP A 75 30.90 -26.14 40.50
C ASP A 75 29.73 -26.99 41.02
N ARG A 76 28.77 -26.40 41.76
CA ARG A 76 27.59 -27.07 42.34
C ARG A 76 26.26 -26.57 41.74
N GLN A 77 26.30 -25.81 40.65
CA GLN A 77 25.07 -25.36 40.00
C GLN A 77 24.29 -26.54 39.41
N ILE A 78 22.97 -26.49 39.56
CA ILE A 78 22.09 -27.56 39.11
C ILE A 78 21.97 -27.50 37.59
N PRO A 79 22.30 -28.58 36.86
CA PRO A 79 22.18 -28.59 35.40
C PRO A 79 20.70 -28.60 34.96
N VAL A 80 20.40 -27.75 33.97
CA VAL A 80 19.11 -27.69 33.28
C VAL A 80 19.24 -28.36 31.91
N LEU A 81 18.47 -29.43 31.68
CA LEU A 81 18.44 -30.17 30.41
C LEU A 81 17.14 -29.93 29.67
N TYR A 82 17.22 -29.74 28.35
CA TYR A 82 16.06 -29.56 27.49
C TYR A 82 15.69 -30.89 26.83
N LYS A 83 14.45 -31.36 27.06
CA LYS A 83 13.93 -32.57 26.44
C LYS A 83 12.66 -32.26 25.64
N SER A 84 12.59 -32.82 24.44
CA SER A 84 11.35 -32.89 23.65
C SER A 84 10.77 -34.29 23.79
N GLU A 85 9.58 -34.44 24.39
CA GLU A 85 8.93 -35.75 24.49
C GLU A 85 7.98 -35.95 23.30
N PHE A 86 8.27 -36.97 22.49
CA PHE A 86 7.45 -37.30 21.32
C PHE A 86 6.14 -37.96 21.78
N ASN A 87 5.05 -37.21 21.80
CA ASN A 87 3.80 -37.63 22.40
C ASN A 87 2.97 -38.48 21.40
N PHE A 88 3.19 -39.80 21.39
CA PHE A 88 2.58 -40.74 20.43
C PHE A 88 1.04 -40.69 20.39
N LYS A 89 0.37 -40.35 21.51
CA LYS A 89 -1.09 -40.19 21.58
C LYS A 89 -1.62 -39.01 20.76
N ARG A 90 -0.78 -38.01 20.48
CA ARG A 90 -1.17 -36.77 19.79
C ARG A 90 -0.96 -36.83 18.27
N GLU A 91 -0.12 -37.75 17.79
CA GLU A 91 0.16 -37.96 16.35
C GLU A 91 -0.74 -39.03 15.70
N ILE A 92 -1.38 -39.89 16.49
CA ILE A 92 -2.34 -40.90 15.96
C ILE A 92 -3.49 -40.26 15.16
N PRO A 93 -4.12 -39.14 15.58
CA PRO A 93 -5.16 -38.48 14.78
C PRO A 93 -4.63 -37.95 13.45
N ASN A 94 -3.40 -37.45 13.41
CA ASN A 94 -2.76 -36.95 12.19
C ASN A 94 -2.47 -38.10 11.22
N LEU A 95 -1.98 -39.23 11.71
CA LEU A 95 -1.73 -40.42 10.89
C LEU A 95 -3.04 -40.97 10.28
N ILE A 96 -4.13 -40.99 11.06
CA ILE A 96 -5.46 -41.41 10.60
C ILE A 96 -6.00 -40.44 9.53
N SER A 97 -5.81 -39.12 9.72
CA SER A 97 -6.25 -38.11 8.76
C SER A 97 -5.53 -38.17 7.40
N VAL A 98 -4.29 -38.69 7.36
CA VAL A 98 -3.51 -38.89 6.13
C VAL A 98 -3.75 -40.27 5.52
N ALA A 99 -3.95 -41.30 6.34
CA ALA A 99 -4.18 -42.66 5.87
C ALA A 99 -5.58 -42.87 5.27
N PHE A 100 -6.61 -42.20 5.79
CA PHE A 100 -8.00 -42.37 5.34
C PHE A 100 -8.22 -41.90 3.89
N PRO A 101 -7.71 -40.73 3.44
CA PRO A 101 -7.80 -40.32 2.03
C PRO A 101 -7.04 -41.23 1.08
N LEU A 102 -5.88 -41.76 1.48
CA LEU A 102 -5.08 -42.68 0.66
C LEU A 102 -5.77 -44.04 0.48
N LEU A 103 -6.36 -44.58 1.54
CA LEU A 103 -7.15 -45.81 1.48
C LEU A 103 -8.45 -45.62 0.71
N PHE A 104 -9.11 -44.46 0.85
CA PHE A 104 -10.31 -44.11 0.09
C PHE A 104 -10.00 -43.93 -1.40
N GLY A 105 -8.90 -43.27 -1.74
CA GLY A 105 -8.41 -43.15 -3.11
C GLY A 105 -8.05 -44.51 -3.74
N TYR A 106 -7.41 -45.40 -2.97
CA TYR A 106 -7.13 -46.77 -3.41
C TYR A 106 -8.41 -47.60 -3.63
N TYR A 107 -9.42 -47.43 -2.79
CA TYR A 107 -10.73 -48.07 -2.95
C TYR A 107 -11.47 -47.60 -4.21
N ILE A 108 -11.50 -46.28 -4.47
CA ILE A 108 -12.04 -45.69 -5.71
C ILE A 108 -11.28 -46.21 -6.95
N TYR A 109 -9.95 -46.26 -6.89
CA TYR A 109 -9.13 -46.78 -7.98
C TYR A 109 -9.43 -48.27 -8.28
N ARG A 110 -9.68 -49.08 -7.24
CA ARG A 110 -10.09 -50.48 -7.42
C ARG A 110 -11.49 -50.62 -7.99
N MET A 111 -12.41 -49.71 -7.66
CA MET A 111 -13.75 -49.67 -8.25
C MET A 111 -13.72 -49.24 -9.72
N LEU A 112 -12.86 -48.29 -10.08
CA LEU A 112 -12.65 -47.87 -11.48
C LEU A 112 -11.99 -48.96 -12.34
N LYS A 113 -11.11 -49.80 -11.78
CA LYS A 113 -10.47 -50.90 -12.52
C LYS A 113 -11.21 -52.24 -12.46
N GLY A 114 -12.13 -52.42 -11.51
CA GLY A 114 -12.79 -53.70 -11.21
C GLY A 114 -14.16 -53.92 -11.88
N GLY A 115 -14.63 -53.01 -12.72
CA GLY A 115 -15.94 -53.08 -13.40
C GLY A 115 -15.95 -53.90 -14.70
N GLY A 116 -15.25 -55.03 -14.76
CA GLY A 116 -15.20 -55.90 -15.93
C GLY A 116 -15.66 -57.32 -15.61
N ALA A 117 -16.92 -57.64 -15.94
CA ALA A 117 -17.44 -58.94 -16.38
C ALA A 117 -18.85 -59.25 -15.82
N ALA A 118 -19.89 -58.92 -16.58
CA ALA A 118 -21.12 -59.73 -16.72
C ALA A 118 -21.96 -59.13 -17.87
N GLY A 119 -22.35 -59.97 -18.82
CA GLY A 119 -22.79 -59.56 -20.15
C GLY A 119 -24.20 -58.95 -20.26
N GLY A 120 -24.41 -58.25 -21.37
CA GLY A 120 -25.57 -58.53 -22.21
C GLY A 120 -26.62 -57.42 -22.39
N ALA A 121 -26.50 -56.72 -23.52
CA ALA A 121 -27.57 -56.14 -24.33
C ALA A 121 -28.31 -54.86 -23.86
N GLY A 122 -28.08 -53.77 -24.61
CA GLY A 122 -29.14 -52.80 -24.93
C GLY A 122 -28.78 -51.33 -24.78
N ARG A 123 -28.77 -50.64 -25.92
CA ARG A 123 -28.97 -49.19 -26.15
C ARG A 123 -27.77 -48.23 -26.06
N ALA A 124 -27.45 -47.75 -27.25
CA ALA A 124 -27.07 -46.39 -27.63
C ALA A 124 -27.02 -45.32 -26.52
N GLY A 125 -25.88 -44.66 -26.41
CA GLY A 125 -25.67 -43.49 -25.55
C GLY A 125 -24.20 -43.17 -25.33
N GLY A 126 -23.43 -42.97 -26.40
CA GLY A 126 -22.07 -42.45 -26.34
C GLY A 126 -22.05 -40.99 -25.89
N GLY A 127 -22.28 -40.74 -24.61
CA GLY A 127 -22.11 -39.46 -23.94
C GLY A 127 -20.81 -39.45 -23.17
N GLY A 128 -19.71 -39.23 -23.88
CA GLY A 128 -18.38 -39.15 -23.28
C GLY A 128 -18.28 -37.98 -22.31
N LEU A 129 -17.81 -38.28 -21.10
CA LEU A 129 -17.31 -37.37 -20.05
C LEU A 129 -16.09 -36.52 -20.50
N GLY A 130 -15.91 -36.30 -21.81
CA GLY A 130 -14.87 -35.45 -22.42
C GLY A 130 -15.34 -34.04 -22.78
N GLY A 131 -16.65 -33.76 -22.73
CA GLY A 131 -17.21 -32.44 -23.04
C GLY A 131 -17.18 -31.43 -21.88
N MET A 132 -16.98 -31.89 -20.63
CA MET A 132 -17.07 -31.03 -19.43
C MET A 132 -15.71 -30.48 -18.95
N PHE A 133 -14.60 -30.95 -19.54
CA PHE A 133 -13.23 -30.53 -19.20
C PHE A 133 -12.53 -29.73 -20.31
N GLY A 134 -13.17 -29.52 -21.47
CA GLY A 134 -12.56 -28.90 -22.66
C GLY A 134 -12.32 -27.39 -22.59
N GLY A 135 -12.88 -26.71 -21.59
CA GLY A 135 -12.70 -25.26 -21.37
C GLY A 135 -11.75 -24.88 -20.22
N PHE A 136 -11.20 -25.85 -19.49
CA PHE A 136 -10.50 -25.62 -18.22
C PHE A 136 -9.09 -25.01 -18.33
N GLY A 137 -8.61 -24.69 -19.55
CA GLY A 137 -7.26 -24.16 -19.78
C GLY A 137 -7.17 -23.06 -20.84
N GLN A 138 -8.29 -22.57 -21.38
CA GLN A 138 -8.29 -21.44 -22.32
C GLN A 138 -8.03 -20.12 -21.58
N SER A 139 -7.26 -19.24 -22.20
CA SER A 139 -6.98 -17.90 -21.68
C SER A 139 -8.24 -17.05 -21.66
N THR A 140 -8.45 -16.32 -20.56
CA THR A 140 -9.48 -15.28 -20.40
C THR A 140 -9.06 -13.93 -21.00
N ALA A 141 -7.92 -13.90 -21.71
CA ALA A 141 -7.38 -12.69 -22.29
C ALA A 141 -8.37 -11.99 -23.23
N ARG A 142 -8.55 -10.68 -23.01
CA ARG A 142 -9.38 -9.85 -23.87
C ARG A 142 -8.52 -9.28 -24.98
N LEU A 143 -8.77 -9.71 -26.21
CA LEU A 143 -8.19 -9.10 -27.41
C LEU A 143 -9.02 -7.86 -27.78
N ILE A 144 -8.37 -6.70 -27.78
CA ILE A 144 -8.92 -5.45 -28.30
C ILE A 144 -8.26 -5.19 -29.65
N ASN A 145 -9.08 -5.15 -30.70
CA ASN A 145 -8.60 -4.87 -32.05
C ASN A 145 -8.13 -3.42 -32.16
N LYS A 146 -7.22 -3.15 -33.09
CA LYS A 146 -6.66 -1.82 -33.30
C LYS A 146 -7.72 -0.74 -33.57
N GLU A 147 -8.84 -1.10 -34.22
CA GLU A 147 -9.92 -0.15 -34.56
C GLU A 147 -10.72 0.31 -33.32
N ASP A 148 -10.74 -0.48 -32.26
CA ASP A 148 -11.53 -0.22 -31.05
C ASP A 148 -10.78 0.64 -30.02
N ILE A 149 -9.46 0.84 -30.20
CA ILE A 149 -8.62 1.62 -29.30
C ILE A 149 -8.74 3.11 -29.63
N LYS A 150 -9.57 3.82 -28.84
CA LYS A 150 -9.80 5.26 -29.02
C LYS A 150 -8.80 6.17 -28.27
N VAL A 151 -8.00 5.60 -27.36
CA VAL A 151 -7.13 6.36 -26.45
C VAL A 151 -5.78 6.61 -27.10
N LYS A 152 -5.29 7.85 -27.03
CA LYS A 152 -3.99 8.29 -27.57
C LYS A 152 -3.10 8.91 -26.48
N PHE A 153 -1.84 9.21 -26.79
CA PHE A 153 -0.94 9.93 -25.86
C PHE A 153 -1.40 11.36 -25.59
N SER A 154 -2.28 11.95 -26.42
CA SER A 154 -2.95 13.23 -26.13
C SER A 154 -3.88 13.15 -24.91
N ASP A 155 -4.40 11.96 -24.60
CA ASP A 155 -5.34 11.74 -23.50
C ASP A 155 -4.63 11.38 -22.19
N VAL A 156 -3.28 11.29 -22.22
CA VAL A 156 -2.43 10.99 -21.06
C VAL A 156 -1.53 12.20 -20.79
N ALA A 157 -1.56 12.71 -19.57
CA ALA A 157 -0.81 13.90 -19.16
C ALA A 157 -0.24 13.75 -17.75
N GLY A 158 0.75 14.58 -17.41
CA GLY A 158 1.36 14.63 -16.07
C GLY A 158 2.31 13.47 -15.75
N CYS A 159 2.86 12.85 -16.80
CA CYS A 159 3.84 11.77 -16.70
C CYS A 159 4.74 11.72 -17.96
N GLU A 160 5.29 12.88 -18.33
CA GLU A 160 6.01 13.13 -19.58
C GLU A 160 7.28 12.27 -19.67
N GLU A 161 8.00 12.09 -18.57
CA GLU A 161 9.18 11.23 -18.51
C GLU A 161 8.81 9.77 -18.82
N ALA A 162 7.74 9.27 -18.18
CA ALA A 162 7.23 7.93 -18.45
C ALA A 162 6.71 7.78 -19.89
N LYS A 163 6.08 8.82 -20.44
CA LYS A 163 5.64 8.84 -21.84
C LYS A 163 6.82 8.79 -22.80
N ILE A 164 7.91 9.52 -22.54
CA ILE A 164 9.11 9.52 -23.39
C ILE A 164 9.73 8.12 -23.44
N GLU A 165 9.89 7.46 -22.28
CA GLU A 165 10.43 6.08 -22.24
C GLU A 165 9.53 5.10 -22.99
N ILE A 166 8.20 5.25 -22.89
CA ILE A 166 7.25 4.39 -23.59
C ILE A 166 7.16 4.69 -25.08
N MET A 167 7.36 5.96 -25.48
CA MET A 167 7.41 6.36 -26.88
C MET A 167 8.56 5.68 -27.64
N GLU A 168 9.64 5.28 -26.98
CA GLU A 168 10.69 4.46 -27.60
C GLU A 168 10.12 3.14 -28.15
N PHE A 169 9.22 2.50 -27.41
CA PHE A 169 8.57 1.25 -27.84
C PHE A 169 7.63 1.48 -29.04
N VAL A 170 6.90 2.60 -29.03
CA VAL A 170 6.02 2.98 -30.15
C VAL A 170 6.84 3.30 -31.40
N ASN A 171 7.89 4.12 -31.27
CA ASN A 171 8.77 4.46 -32.37
C ASN A 171 9.49 3.21 -32.90
N PHE A 172 9.83 2.26 -32.02
CA PHE A 172 10.37 0.98 -32.44
C PHE A 172 9.38 0.18 -33.30
N LEU A 173 8.11 0.09 -32.90
CA LEU A 173 7.08 -0.62 -33.67
C LEU A 173 6.81 0.03 -35.03
N LYS A 174 6.90 1.36 -35.13
CA LYS A 174 6.72 2.11 -36.40
C LYS A 174 7.98 2.12 -37.29
N ASN A 175 9.13 2.39 -36.70
CA ASN A 175 10.41 2.63 -37.38
C ASN A 175 11.52 1.68 -36.90
N PRO A 176 11.38 0.35 -37.06
CA PRO A 176 12.35 -0.61 -36.53
C PRO A 176 13.75 -0.48 -37.15
N GLN A 177 13.85 0.03 -38.39
CA GLN A 177 15.11 0.15 -39.11
C GLN A 177 16.09 1.11 -38.41
N GLN A 178 15.59 2.22 -37.86
CA GLN A 178 16.40 3.21 -37.13
C GLN A 178 17.19 2.56 -35.98
N TYR A 179 16.59 1.59 -35.29
CA TYR A 179 17.21 0.88 -34.18
C TYR A 179 18.10 -0.28 -34.65
N LYS A 180 17.69 -1.00 -35.71
CA LYS A 180 18.48 -2.09 -36.31
C LYS A 180 19.80 -1.60 -36.90
N ASP A 181 19.81 -0.44 -37.56
CA ASP A 181 21.02 0.16 -38.15
C ASP A 181 22.08 0.49 -37.08
N LEU A 182 21.64 0.75 -35.84
CA LEU A 182 22.50 1.01 -34.69
C LEU A 182 22.88 -0.26 -33.91
N GLY A 183 22.37 -1.43 -34.30
CA GLY A 183 22.57 -2.69 -33.59
C GLY A 183 21.84 -2.77 -32.25
N ALA A 184 20.85 -1.90 -32.00
CA ALA A 184 20.08 -1.91 -30.76
C ALA A 184 19.13 -3.11 -30.72
N LYS A 185 19.14 -3.84 -29.60
CA LYS A 185 18.20 -4.93 -29.35
C LYS A 185 16.89 -4.39 -28.80
N ILE A 186 15.79 -5.04 -29.19
CA ILE A 186 14.44 -4.69 -28.75
C ILE A 186 14.30 -5.04 -27.26
N PRO A 187 13.86 -4.12 -26.40
CA PRO A 187 13.47 -4.47 -25.05
C PRO A 187 12.24 -5.37 -25.11
N LYS A 188 12.32 -6.56 -24.51
CA LYS A 188 11.24 -7.56 -24.60
C LYS A 188 10.02 -7.20 -23.76
N GLY A 189 10.24 -6.45 -22.68
CA GLY A 189 9.15 -5.98 -21.84
C GLY A 189 9.52 -4.79 -20.97
N ALA A 190 8.46 -4.14 -20.48
CA ALA A 190 8.52 -3.02 -19.54
C ALA A 190 7.59 -3.29 -18.36
N ILE A 191 7.99 -2.86 -17.17
CA ILE A 191 7.13 -2.84 -15.99
C ILE A 191 6.83 -1.39 -15.59
N LEU A 192 5.54 -1.06 -15.53
CA LEU A 192 5.01 0.20 -15.04
C LEU A 192 4.78 0.06 -13.53
N THR A 193 5.52 0.83 -12.75
CA THR A 193 5.42 0.83 -11.28
C THR A 193 4.88 2.17 -10.80
N GLY A 194 4.15 2.19 -9.70
CA GLY A 194 3.70 3.44 -9.09
C GLY A 194 2.39 3.29 -8.32
N PRO A 195 1.97 4.32 -7.57
CA PRO A 195 0.74 4.28 -6.78
C PRO A 195 -0.52 3.96 -7.62
N PRO A 196 -1.60 3.46 -7.01
CA PRO A 196 -2.86 3.26 -7.72
C PRO A 196 -3.39 4.59 -8.26
N GLY A 197 -4.10 4.53 -9.39
CA GLY A 197 -4.75 5.73 -9.96
C GLY A 197 -3.84 6.69 -10.74
N THR A 198 -2.55 6.38 -10.95
CA THR A 198 -1.62 7.23 -11.74
C THR A 198 -1.71 7.02 -13.26
N GLY A 199 -2.64 6.20 -13.74
CA GLY A 199 -2.87 6.02 -15.18
C GLY A 199 -2.00 4.96 -15.87
N LYS A 200 -1.39 4.02 -15.13
CA LYS A 200 -0.57 2.92 -15.70
C LYS A 200 -1.28 2.14 -16.82
N THR A 201 -2.52 1.69 -16.57
CA THR A 201 -3.34 0.97 -17.57
C THR A 201 -3.75 1.87 -18.73
N LEU A 202 -3.99 3.17 -18.47
CA LEU A 202 -4.31 4.15 -19.51
C LEU A 202 -3.12 4.39 -20.45
N LEU A 203 -1.93 4.52 -19.88
CA LEU A 203 -0.67 4.72 -20.60
C LEU A 203 -0.34 3.50 -21.48
N ALA A 204 -0.52 2.28 -20.98
CA ALA A 204 -0.36 1.06 -21.78
C ALA A 204 -1.36 1.00 -22.95
N LYS A 205 -2.63 1.36 -22.74
CA LYS A 205 -3.64 1.45 -23.81
C LYS A 205 -3.31 2.52 -24.84
N ALA A 206 -2.87 3.70 -24.40
CA ALA A 206 -2.44 4.78 -25.28
C ALA A 206 -1.24 4.37 -26.14
N THR A 207 -0.32 3.57 -25.59
CA THR A 207 0.83 3.02 -26.34
C THR A 207 0.36 2.17 -27.53
N ALA A 208 -0.65 1.32 -27.34
CA ALA A 208 -1.21 0.51 -28.41
C ALA A 208 -1.98 1.34 -29.44
N GLY A 209 -2.75 2.33 -28.99
CA GLY A 209 -3.45 3.26 -29.87
C GLY A 209 -2.51 4.08 -30.76
N GLU A 210 -1.37 4.48 -30.22
CA GLU A 210 -0.37 5.29 -30.94
C GLU A 210 0.50 4.46 -31.88
N ALA A 211 0.80 3.21 -31.51
CA ALA A 211 1.46 2.24 -32.38
C ALA A 211 0.52 1.62 -33.43
N ASN A 212 -0.80 1.79 -33.28
CA ASN A 212 -1.83 1.20 -34.15
C ASN A 212 -1.72 -0.35 -34.25
N VAL A 213 -1.50 -1.00 -33.10
CA VAL A 213 -1.36 -2.46 -32.98
C VAL A 213 -2.44 -3.03 -32.05
N PRO A 214 -2.82 -4.32 -32.19
CA PRO A 214 -3.73 -4.98 -31.27
C PRO A 214 -3.24 -4.92 -29.82
N PHE A 215 -4.18 -4.80 -28.89
CA PHE A 215 -3.91 -4.74 -27.45
C PHE A 215 -4.56 -5.94 -26.76
N ILE A 216 -3.73 -6.83 -26.21
CA ILE A 216 -4.19 -7.99 -25.44
C ILE A 216 -4.03 -7.65 -23.97
N THR A 217 -5.11 -7.72 -23.19
CA THR A 217 -5.09 -7.40 -21.75
C THR A 217 -5.51 -8.59 -20.91
N VAL A 218 -4.76 -8.83 -19.83
CA VAL A 218 -5.02 -9.87 -18.84
C VAL A 218 -4.78 -9.29 -17.44
N SER A 219 -5.60 -9.67 -16.47
CA SER A 219 -5.35 -9.35 -15.05
C SER A 219 -4.51 -10.47 -14.42
N GLY A 220 -3.48 -10.13 -13.65
CA GLY A 220 -2.61 -11.07 -12.97
C GLY A 220 -3.37 -11.98 -12.00
N SER A 221 -4.46 -11.48 -11.42
CA SER A 221 -5.37 -12.24 -10.55
C SER A 221 -6.11 -13.37 -11.28
N GLU A 222 -6.26 -13.32 -12.62
CA GLU A 222 -6.89 -14.38 -13.41
C GLU A 222 -6.04 -15.65 -13.50
N PHE A 223 -4.77 -15.59 -13.11
CA PHE A 223 -3.89 -16.75 -13.12
C PHE A 223 -3.92 -17.57 -11.83
N LEU A 224 -4.51 -17.02 -10.75
CA LEU A 224 -4.64 -17.69 -9.47
C LEU A 224 -5.91 -18.53 -9.45
N GLU A 225 -5.76 -19.85 -9.50
CA GLU A 225 -6.89 -20.79 -9.53
C GLU A 225 -6.71 -21.92 -8.52
N MET A 226 -7.83 -22.53 -8.08
CA MET A 226 -7.80 -23.64 -7.13
C MET A 226 -7.20 -24.93 -7.73
N PHE A 227 -7.14 -25.03 -9.05
CA PHE A 227 -6.69 -26.22 -9.77
C PHE A 227 -5.24 -26.07 -10.22
N VAL A 228 -4.37 -26.95 -9.71
CA VAL A 228 -2.96 -27.00 -10.08
C VAL A 228 -2.81 -27.20 -11.59
N GLY A 229 -2.00 -26.35 -12.22
CA GLY A 229 -1.68 -26.46 -13.65
C GLY A 229 -2.58 -25.64 -14.58
N VAL A 230 -3.68 -25.07 -14.08
CA VAL A 230 -4.52 -24.14 -14.87
C VAL A 230 -3.78 -22.82 -15.14
N GLY A 231 -3.14 -22.23 -14.12
CA GLY A 231 -2.34 -21.01 -14.28
C GLY A 231 -1.27 -21.11 -15.39
N PRO A 232 -0.37 -22.10 -15.36
CA PRO A 232 0.63 -22.31 -16.42
C PRO A 232 0.02 -22.57 -17.80
N ALA A 233 -1.14 -23.25 -17.89
CA ALA A 233 -1.82 -23.47 -19.16
C ALA A 233 -2.35 -22.15 -19.76
N ARG A 234 -2.97 -21.29 -18.93
CA ARG A 234 -3.47 -19.96 -19.35
C ARG A 234 -2.34 -19.05 -19.80
N VAL A 235 -1.19 -19.08 -19.12
CA VAL A 235 0.02 -18.32 -19.52
C VAL A 235 0.47 -18.75 -20.93
N ARG A 236 0.57 -20.07 -21.19
CA ARG A 236 0.94 -20.58 -22.52
C ARG A 236 -0.04 -20.16 -23.61
N ASP A 237 -1.34 -20.23 -23.34
CA ASP A 237 -2.37 -19.86 -24.30
C ASP A 237 -2.39 -18.35 -24.57
N MET A 238 -2.22 -17.52 -23.53
CA MET A 238 -2.06 -16.07 -23.65
C MET A 238 -0.89 -15.71 -24.58
N PHE A 239 0.28 -16.32 -24.38
CA PHE A 239 1.44 -16.08 -25.23
C PHE A 239 1.26 -16.64 -26.66
N SER A 240 0.55 -17.75 -26.81
CA SER A 240 0.15 -18.28 -28.12
C SER A 240 -0.75 -17.29 -28.87
N MET A 241 -1.70 -16.67 -28.19
CA MET A 241 -2.57 -15.62 -28.74
C MET A 241 -1.78 -14.38 -29.14
N ALA A 242 -0.82 -13.94 -28.31
CA ALA A 242 0.05 -12.80 -28.62
C ALA A 242 0.91 -13.06 -29.87
N ARG A 243 1.48 -14.27 -29.99
CA ARG A 243 2.26 -14.68 -31.19
C ARG A 243 1.42 -14.65 -32.47
N LYS A 244 0.17 -15.10 -32.42
CA LYS A 244 -0.74 -15.10 -33.59
C LYS A 244 -1.11 -13.69 -34.06
N ASN A 245 -1.12 -12.71 -33.15
CA ASN A 245 -1.52 -11.33 -33.43
C ASN A 245 -0.32 -10.37 -33.53
N SER A 246 0.91 -10.89 -33.73
CA SER A 246 2.10 -10.05 -33.85
C SER A 246 2.06 -9.19 -35.14
N PRO A 247 2.47 -7.91 -35.10
CA PRO A 247 2.92 -7.14 -33.94
C PRO A 247 1.77 -6.76 -33.00
N CYS A 248 1.92 -6.97 -31.69
CA CYS A 248 0.92 -6.58 -30.69
C CYS A 248 1.57 -6.20 -29.35
N ILE A 249 0.77 -5.55 -28.49
CA ILE A 249 1.13 -5.27 -27.10
C ILE A 249 0.35 -6.22 -26.19
N LEU A 250 1.08 -6.94 -25.34
CA LEU A 250 0.53 -7.79 -24.29
C LEU A 250 0.62 -7.06 -22.95
N PHE A 251 -0.51 -6.72 -22.35
CA PHE A 251 -0.61 -6.03 -21.07
C PHE A 251 -1.06 -6.96 -19.95
N ILE A 252 -0.28 -7.01 -18.87
CA ILE A 252 -0.57 -7.77 -17.65
C ILE A 252 -0.75 -6.78 -16.50
N ASP A 253 -1.99 -6.55 -16.06
CA ASP A 253 -2.26 -5.74 -14.87
C ASP A 253 -2.05 -6.55 -13.59
N GLU A 254 -1.82 -5.89 -12.45
CA GLU A 254 -1.63 -6.54 -11.14
C GLU A 254 -0.65 -7.74 -11.17
N ILE A 255 0.51 -7.58 -11.83
CA ILE A 255 1.48 -8.69 -11.98
C ILE A 255 1.98 -9.23 -10.63
N ASP A 256 1.88 -8.46 -9.54
CA ASP A 256 2.18 -8.90 -8.19
C ASP A 256 1.31 -10.05 -7.68
N ALA A 257 0.14 -10.30 -8.29
CA ALA A 257 -0.66 -11.49 -8.01
C ALA A 257 0.08 -12.79 -8.38
N VAL A 258 0.87 -12.81 -9.45
CA VAL A 258 1.66 -13.99 -9.89
C VAL A 258 3.15 -13.85 -9.62
N GLY A 259 3.64 -12.63 -9.56
CA GLY A 259 5.06 -12.30 -9.52
C GLY A 259 5.62 -12.16 -8.11
N ARG A 260 4.90 -12.54 -7.06
CA ARG A 260 5.36 -12.38 -5.68
C ARG A 260 6.62 -13.21 -5.40
N LYS A 261 7.57 -12.64 -4.65
CA LYS A 261 8.76 -13.34 -4.15
C LYS A 261 8.36 -14.65 -3.48
N ARG A 262 9.10 -15.70 -3.82
CA ARG A 262 9.01 -17.04 -3.21
C ARG A 262 9.09 -16.88 -1.69
N GLY A 263 8.00 -17.23 -0.99
CA GLY A 263 7.96 -17.17 0.46
C GLY A 263 8.99 -18.14 1.04
N GLY A 264 9.88 -17.63 1.90
CA GLY A 264 10.84 -18.44 2.64
C GLY A 264 10.15 -19.56 3.44
N LYS A 265 10.87 -20.68 3.62
CA LYS A 265 10.49 -21.89 4.36
C LYS A 265 9.51 -21.60 5.53
N GLY A 266 8.22 -21.84 5.35
CA GLY A 266 7.27 -21.71 6.48
C GLY A 266 5.77 -21.89 6.19
N GLY A 267 5.28 -21.65 4.97
CA GLY A 267 3.85 -21.78 4.65
C GLY A 267 3.48 -23.11 4.00
N MET A 268 2.94 -24.06 4.76
CA MET A 268 2.44 -25.33 4.24
C MET A 268 1.22 -25.11 3.32
N GLY A 269 1.40 -25.21 1.99
CA GLY A 269 0.34 -25.60 1.04
C GLY A 269 -0.17 -24.59 0.01
N GLY A 270 0.19 -23.30 0.08
CA GLY A 270 -0.36 -22.26 -0.83
C GLY A 270 0.59 -21.72 -1.91
N HIS A 271 1.90 -22.02 -1.84
CA HIS A 271 2.91 -21.37 -2.70
C HIS A 271 3.19 -22.10 -4.03
N SER A 272 2.84 -23.37 -4.17
CA SER A 272 3.29 -24.18 -5.31
C SER A 272 2.62 -23.81 -6.64
N GLU A 273 1.36 -23.36 -6.63
CA GLU A 273 0.62 -23.02 -7.86
C GLU A 273 1.11 -21.69 -8.43
N GLN A 274 1.18 -20.66 -7.60
CA GLN A 274 1.72 -19.34 -7.95
C GLN A 274 3.15 -19.45 -8.49
N GLU A 275 4.01 -20.25 -7.85
CA GLU A 275 5.40 -20.48 -8.30
C GLU A 275 5.47 -21.17 -9.66
N ASN A 276 4.62 -22.17 -9.90
CA ASN A 276 4.57 -22.87 -11.18
C ASN A 276 4.11 -21.93 -12.30
N THR A 277 3.12 -21.08 -12.03
CA THR A 277 2.62 -20.09 -12.99
C THR A 277 3.66 -19.01 -13.28
N LEU A 278 4.37 -18.54 -12.24
CA LEU A 278 5.50 -17.61 -12.40
C LEU A 278 6.61 -18.21 -13.26
N ASN A 279 7.04 -19.45 -12.95
CA ASN A 279 8.08 -20.11 -13.74
C ASN A 279 7.67 -20.26 -15.21
N GLN A 280 6.40 -20.58 -15.48
CA GLN A 280 5.90 -20.65 -16.86
C GLN A 280 5.95 -19.29 -17.57
N LEU A 281 5.60 -18.20 -16.87
CA LEU A 281 5.72 -16.84 -17.40
C LEU A 281 7.18 -16.53 -17.77
N LEU A 282 8.13 -16.90 -16.90
CA LEU A 282 9.56 -16.72 -17.18
C LEU A 282 10.03 -17.51 -18.40
N VAL A 283 9.57 -18.76 -18.55
CA VAL A 283 9.91 -19.61 -19.71
C VAL A 283 9.37 -19.02 -21.01
N GLU A 284 8.13 -18.53 -21.02
CA GLU A 284 7.56 -17.89 -22.22
C GLU A 284 8.28 -16.57 -22.56
N MET A 285 8.69 -15.78 -21.56
CA MET A 285 9.46 -14.54 -21.77
C MET A 285 10.88 -14.81 -22.32
N ASP A 286 11.56 -15.84 -21.80
CA ASP A 286 12.88 -16.22 -22.28
C ASP A 286 12.81 -16.84 -23.68
N GLY A 287 11.71 -17.57 -23.97
CA GLY A 287 11.45 -18.24 -25.25
C GLY A 287 11.21 -17.31 -26.45
N PHE A 288 11.09 -15.99 -26.25
CA PHE A 288 11.01 -15.04 -27.35
C PHE A 288 12.37 -14.85 -28.04
N THR A 289 12.45 -15.21 -29.31
CA THR A 289 13.51 -14.77 -30.23
C THR A 289 13.15 -13.39 -30.76
N THR A 290 14.08 -12.44 -30.62
CA THR A 290 13.92 -11.02 -31.03
C THR A 290 13.64 -10.86 -32.53
N ASP A 291 13.93 -11.89 -33.32
CA ASP A 291 13.89 -11.85 -34.79
C ASP A 291 12.55 -12.34 -35.39
N GLU A 292 11.73 -13.10 -34.65
CA GLU A 292 10.55 -13.80 -35.22
C GLU A 292 9.20 -13.25 -34.73
N SER A 293 9.15 -12.51 -33.61
CA SER A 293 7.90 -11.96 -33.09
C SER A 293 8.08 -10.57 -32.45
N SER A 294 7.45 -9.55 -33.04
CA SER A 294 7.41 -8.18 -32.49
C SER A 294 6.30 -8.06 -31.43
N VAL A 295 6.43 -8.82 -30.35
CA VAL A 295 5.52 -8.77 -29.20
C VAL A 295 6.20 -7.99 -28.09
N ILE A 296 5.52 -6.96 -27.57
CA ILE A 296 6.01 -6.16 -26.43
C ILE A 296 5.15 -6.48 -25.22
N VAL A 297 5.78 -6.93 -24.14
CA VAL A 297 5.08 -7.26 -22.89
C VAL A 297 5.17 -6.08 -21.92
N ILE A 298 4.02 -5.49 -21.57
CA ILE A 298 3.93 -4.42 -20.57
C ILE A 298 3.22 -4.97 -19.33
N ALA A 299 3.83 -4.85 -18.17
CA ALA A 299 3.19 -5.22 -16.90
C ALA A 299 2.95 -3.98 -16.03
N ALA A 300 1.92 -3.98 -15.20
CA ALA A 300 1.68 -2.94 -14.20
C ALA A 300 1.64 -3.52 -12.78
N THR A 301 2.22 -2.80 -11.82
CA THR A 301 2.10 -3.12 -10.40
C THR A 301 2.08 -1.86 -9.54
N ASN A 302 1.45 -1.97 -8.36
CA ASN A 302 1.54 -0.96 -7.32
C ASN A 302 2.71 -1.24 -6.34
N ARG A 303 3.28 -2.45 -6.36
CA ARG A 303 4.24 -2.93 -5.36
C ARG A 303 5.40 -3.67 -6.01
N VAL A 304 6.44 -2.94 -6.39
CA VAL A 304 7.66 -3.53 -6.95
C VAL A 304 8.51 -4.27 -5.90
N ASP A 305 8.37 -3.90 -4.63
CA ASP A 305 9.09 -4.46 -3.47
C ASP A 305 8.85 -5.95 -3.27
N ILE A 306 7.62 -6.41 -3.54
CA ILE A 306 7.21 -7.80 -3.37
C ILE A 306 7.46 -8.67 -4.59
N LEU A 307 7.88 -8.11 -5.73
CA LEU A 307 8.09 -8.87 -6.96
C LEU A 307 9.37 -9.71 -6.92
N ASP A 308 9.33 -10.88 -7.53
CA ASP A 308 10.50 -11.75 -7.71
C ASP A 308 11.52 -11.04 -8.61
N SER A 309 12.75 -10.91 -8.09
CA SER A 309 13.89 -10.36 -8.81
C SER A 309 14.15 -11.04 -10.16
N ALA A 310 13.71 -12.29 -10.35
CA ALA A 310 13.81 -13.01 -11.60
C ALA A 310 13.04 -12.33 -12.74
N LEU A 311 11.89 -11.71 -12.46
CA LEU A 311 11.10 -10.99 -13.47
C LEU A 311 11.83 -9.75 -13.99
N LEU A 312 12.60 -9.10 -13.12
CA LEU A 312 13.30 -7.84 -13.37
C LEU A 312 14.69 -8.01 -14.02
N ARG A 313 15.06 -9.24 -14.41
CA ARG A 313 16.36 -9.51 -15.04
C ARG A 313 16.34 -9.12 -16.52
N PRO A 314 17.49 -8.69 -17.08
CA PRO A 314 17.63 -8.45 -18.52
C PRO A 314 17.23 -9.67 -19.37
N GLY A 315 16.54 -9.44 -20.46
CA GLY A 315 15.85 -10.43 -21.30
C GLY A 315 14.37 -10.63 -20.95
N ARG A 316 13.82 -9.94 -19.93
CA ARG A 316 12.44 -10.08 -19.45
C ARG A 316 11.80 -8.69 -19.33
N PHE A 317 11.59 -8.19 -18.11
CA PHE A 317 11.19 -6.79 -17.88
C PHE A 317 12.43 -5.92 -17.76
N ASP A 318 12.98 -5.58 -18.91
CA ASP A 318 14.26 -4.87 -19.06
C ASP A 318 14.15 -3.39 -18.69
N ARG A 319 12.95 -2.83 -18.86
CA ARG A 319 12.64 -1.44 -18.52
C ARG A 319 11.75 -1.39 -17.29
N GLN A 320 12.13 -0.59 -16.31
CA GLN A 320 11.32 -0.27 -15.14
C GLN A 320 10.96 1.20 -15.21
N ILE A 321 9.68 1.48 -15.47
CA ILE A 321 9.18 2.84 -15.66
C ILE A 321 8.34 3.18 -14.45
N TYR A 322 8.79 4.16 -13.67
CA TYR A 322 8.05 4.65 -12.51
C TYR A 322 7.07 5.75 -12.96
N VAL A 323 5.79 5.57 -12.66
CA VAL A 323 4.72 6.53 -12.94
C VAL A 323 4.31 7.17 -11.61
N PRO A 324 4.85 8.36 -11.27
CA PRO A 324 4.59 9.03 -10.01
C PRO A 324 3.16 9.56 -9.92
N VAL A 325 2.80 10.04 -8.73
CA VAL A 325 1.64 10.94 -8.57
C VAL A 325 1.97 12.26 -9.27
N PRO A 326 1.05 12.85 -10.04
CA PRO A 326 1.35 14.05 -10.83
C PRO A 326 1.66 15.28 -9.98
N ASP A 327 2.67 16.03 -10.41
CA ASP A 327 3.03 17.34 -9.87
C ASP A 327 1.97 18.40 -10.21
N ILE A 328 2.08 19.61 -9.65
CA ILE A 328 1.11 20.69 -9.91
C ILE A 328 0.91 21.01 -11.40
N LYS A 329 1.97 20.94 -12.21
CA LYS A 329 1.91 21.13 -13.67
C LYS A 329 1.16 19.98 -14.34
N GLY A 330 1.55 18.74 -14.03
CA GLY A 330 0.88 17.54 -14.52
C GLY A 330 -0.59 17.48 -14.16
N ARG A 331 -0.96 17.87 -12.94
CA ARG A 331 -2.37 17.97 -12.54
C ARG A 331 -3.14 18.98 -13.38
N ALA A 332 -2.56 20.16 -13.66
CA ALA A 332 -3.19 21.15 -14.52
C ALA A 332 -3.42 20.61 -15.95
N SER A 333 -2.47 19.85 -16.49
CA SER A 333 -2.61 19.15 -17.78
C SER A 333 -3.69 18.07 -17.74
N ILE A 334 -3.73 17.25 -16.68
CA ILE A 334 -4.75 16.19 -16.49
C ILE A 334 -6.15 16.80 -16.36
N PHE A 335 -6.31 17.88 -15.57
CA PHE A 335 -7.56 18.63 -15.51
C PHE A 335 -7.96 19.13 -16.89
N ARG A 336 -7.02 19.62 -17.71
CA ARG A 336 -7.32 20.10 -19.07
C ARG A 336 -7.92 19.00 -19.95
N VAL A 337 -7.39 17.78 -19.88
CA VAL A 337 -7.92 16.61 -20.61
C VAL A 337 -9.35 16.30 -20.14
N HIS A 338 -9.59 16.22 -18.84
CA HIS A 338 -10.90 15.86 -18.28
C HIS A 338 -11.95 16.98 -18.33
N LEU A 339 -11.54 18.25 -18.37
CA LEU A 339 -12.42 19.40 -18.59
C LEU A 339 -12.84 19.51 -20.07
N GLY A 340 -12.10 18.93 -21.00
CA GLY A 340 -12.40 18.88 -22.43
C GLY A 340 -13.86 18.53 -22.76
N PRO A 341 -14.38 17.36 -22.33
CA PRO A 341 -15.76 16.93 -22.59
C PRO A 341 -16.84 17.67 -21.78
N LEU A 342 -16.48 18.41 -20.73
CA LEU A 342 -17.45 19.04 -19.84
C LEU A 342 -18.03 20.35 -20.41
N ARG A 343 -19.31 20.59 -20.11
CA ARG A 343 -20.03 21.83 -20.44
C ARG A 343 -19.88 22.84 -19.30
N THR A 344 -19.09 23.88 -19.55
CA THR A 344 -18.87 25.00 -18.62
C THR A 344 -18.56 26.26 -19.43
N SER A 345 -19.06 27.41 -18.98
CA SER A 345 -18.75 28.75 -19.51
C SER A 345 -17.40 29.29 -19.01
N LEU A 346 -16.75 28.60 -18.06
CA LEU A 346 -15.47 29.00 -17.51
C LEU A 346 -14.33 28.71 -18.49
N ASP A 347 -13.30 29.57 -18.50
CA ASP A 347 -12.07 29.29 -19.23
C ASP A 347 -11.39 28.05 -18.63
N LYS A 348 -11.39 26.96 -19.39
CA LYS A 348 -10.85 25.65 -18.99
C LYS A 348 -9.36 25.72 -18.63
N THR A 349 -8.60 26.64 -19.22
CA THR A 349 -7.16 26.80 -18.94
C THR A 349 -6.92 27.45 -17.59
N VAL A 350 -7.65 28.54 -17.31
CA VAL A 350 -7.56 29.22 -16.01
C VAL A 350 -8.12 28.32 -14.91
N LEU A 351 -9.23 27.63 -15.20
CA LEU A 351 -9.86 26.70 -14.28
C LEU A 351 -8.94 25.52 -13.95
N SER A 352 -8.27 24.91 -14.93
CA SER A 352 -7.38 23.77 -14.67
C SER A 352 -6.22 24.12 -13.74
N ARG A 353 -5.62 25.31 -13.91
CA ARG A 353 -4.57 25.83 -13.03
C ARG A 353 -5.10 26.08 -11.61
N LYS A 354 -6.27 26.71 -11.49
CA LYS A 354 -6.90 26.94 -10.18
C LYS A 354 -7.21 25.63 -9.45
N LEU A 355 -7.79 24.64 -10.15
CA LEU A 355 -8.12 23.34 -9.56
C LEU A 355 -6.86 22.57 -9.15
N ALA A 356 -5.82 22.57 -9.98
CA ALA A 356 -4.55 21.92 -9.68
C ALA A 356 -3.89 22.46 -8.40
N ALA A 357 -4.03 23.76 -8.14
CA ALA A 357 -3.56 24.40 -6.92
C ALA A 357 -4.39 24.00 -5.68
N HIS A 358 -5.68 23.66 -5.81
CA HIS A 358 -6.54 23.25 -4.70
C HIS A 358 -6.56 21.74 -4.42
N THR A 359 -5.93 20.93 -5.26
CA THR A 359 -5.90 19.45 -5.13
C THR A 359 -4.48 18.89 -5.03
N PRO A 360 -3.66 19.31 -4.04
CA PRO A 360 -2.31 18.78 -3.88
C PRO A 360 -2.34 17.28 -3.56
N GLY A 361 -1.40 16.53 -4.15
CA GLY A 361 -1.25 15.09 -3.91
C GLY A 361 -2.32 14.20 -4.55
N PHE A 362 -3.23 14.75 -5.35
CA PHE A 362 -4.25 13.97 -6.05
C PHE A 362 -3.65 13.14 -7.18
N SER A 363 -4.09 11.89 -7.32
CA SER A 363 -3.78 11.05 -8.47
C SER A 363 -4.61 11.45 -9.71
N GLY A 364 -4.22 10.97 -10.89
CA GLY A 364 -5.00 11.21 -12.12
C GLY A 364 -6.44 10.66 -12.02
N ALA A 365 -6.62 9.52 -11.34
CA ALA A 365 -7.94 8.96 -11.08
C ALA A 365 -8.78 9.85 -10.15
N ASP A 366 -8.18 10.45 -9.13
CA ASP A 366 -8.88 11.38 -8.23
C ASP A 366 -9.33 12.64 -8.98
N ILE A 367 -8.50 13.16 -9.88
CA ILE A 367 -8.82 14.32 -10.72
C ILE A 367 -9.98 14.02 -11.67
N SER A 368 -9.94 12.86 -12.33
CA SER A 368 -11.05 12.38 -13.16
C SER A 368 -12.35 12.27 -12.36
N ASN A 369 -12.27 11.76 -11.13
CA ASN A 369 -13.40 11.65 -10.23
C ASN A 369 -13.95 13.03 -9.81
N VAL A 370 -13.08 14.01 -9.50
CA VAL A 370 -13.51 15.40 -9.21
C VAL A 370 -14.28 16.00 -10.38
N CYS A 371 -13.77 15.84 -11.60
CA CYS A 371 -14.43 16.36 -12.80
C CYS A 371 -15.81 15.72 -13.02
N ASN A 372 -15.91 14.40 -12.81
CA ASN A 372 -17.17 13.67 -12.94
C ASN A 372 -18.17 14.04 -11.83
N GLU A 373 -17.74 14.11 -10.58
CA GLU A 373 -18.58 14.51 -9.44
C GLU A 373 -19.09 15.94 -9.57
N ALA A 374 -18.28 16.87 -10.10
CA ALA A 374 -18.72 18.23 -10.37
C ALA A 374 -19.88 18.27 -11.39
N ALA A 375 -19.81 17.42 -12.42
CA ALA A 375 -20.90 17.29 -13.39
C ALA A 375 -22.16 16.65 -12.77
N LEU A 376 -22.00 15.63 -11.93
CA LEU A 376 -23.12 14.99 -11.23
C LEU A 376 -23.81 15.92 -10.22
N ILE A 377 -23.04 16.77 -9.53
CA ILE A 377 -23.57 17.79 -8.62
C ILE A 377 -24.36 18.83 -9.42
N ALA A 378 -23.79 19.33 -10.52
CA ALA A 378 -24.48 20.28 -11.41
C ALA A 378 -25.81 19.72 -11.93
N ALA A 379 -25.79 18.45 -12.38
CA ALA A 379 -26.97 17.76 -12.87
C ALA A 379 -28.01 17.52 -11.77
N ARG A 380 -27.59 17.23 -10.53
CA ARG A 380 -28.47 17.07 -9.38
C ARG A 380 -29.21 18.36 -9.04
N ASP A 381 -28.54 19.49 -9.17
CA ASP A 381 -29.11 20.82 -8.93
C ASP A 381 -29.89 21.36 -10.16
N ALA A 382 -30.03 20.54 -11.21
CA ALA A 382 -30.68 20.89 -12.49
C ALA A 382 -30.08 22.14 -13.16
N ASN A 383 -28.76 22.33 -13.02
CA ASN A 383 -28.03 23.40 -13.68
C ASN A 383 -27.60 22.98 -15.10
N ASP A 384 -27.76 23.89 -16.07
CA ASP A 384 -27.37 23.65 -17.48
C ASP A 384 -25.85 23.59 -17.68
N GLU A 385 -25.09 24.24 -16.80
CA GLU A 385 -23.62 24.34 -16.86
C GLU A 385 -22.96 24.10 -15.51
N ILE A 386 -21.70 23.64 -15.56
CA ILE A 386 -20.89 23.42 -14.36
C ILE A 386 -20.21 24.74 -13.95
N SER A 387 -20.49 25.19 -12.72
CA SER A 387 -19.91 26.39 -12.09
C SER A 387 -18.73 26.05 -11.17
N ASN A 388 -17.97 27.07 -10.76
CA ASN A 388 -16.87 26.91 -9.78
C ASN A 388 -17.32 26.25 -8.47
N LYS A 389 -18.52 26.59 -8.01
CA LYS A 389 -19.10 26.03 -6.78
C LYS A 389 -19.25 24.51 -6.85
N HIS A 390 -19.58 23.96 -8.02
CA HIS A 390 -19.71 22.51 -8.19
C HIS A 390 -18.36 21.81 -8.10
N PHE A 391 -17.29 22.41 -8.64
CA PHE A 391 -15.93 21.87 -8.50
C PHE A 391 -15.43 21.92 -7.06
N GLU A 392 -15.67 23.02 -6.34
CA GLU A 392 -15.31 23.13 -4.92
C GLU A 392 -16.02 22.06 -4.08
N GLN A 393 -17.32 21.85 -4.30
CA GLN A 393 -18.08 20.78 -3.64
C GLN A 393 -17.60 19.37 -4.04
N ALA A 394 -17.18 19.17 -5.28
CA ALA A 394 -16.63 17.90 -5.73
C ALA A 394 -15.29 17.59 -5.05
N ILE A 395 -14.38 18.57 -4.95
CA ILE A 395 -13.12 18.42 -4.21
C ILE A 395 -13.41 18.07 -2.76
N GLU A 396 -14.30 18.79 -2.09
CA GLU A 396 -14.69 18.49 -0.70
C GLU A 396 -15.23 17.08 -0.53
N ARG A 397 -16.07 16.62 -1.48
CA ARG A 397 -16.65 15.29 -1.46
C ARG A 397 -15.58 14.20 -1.63
N VAL A 398 -14.57 14.43 -2.47
CA VAL A 398 -13.47 13.49 -2.66
C VAL A 398 -12.54 13.45 -1.45
N VAL A 399 -12.24 14.60 -0.83
CA VAL A 399 -11.35 14.67 0.35
C VAL A 399 -12.02 14.20 1.64
N ALA A 400 -13.19 14.75 1.97
CA ALA A 400 -13.83 14.58 3.26
C ALA A 400 -15.01 13.59 3.24
N GLY A 401 -15.45 13.17 2.04
CA GLY A 401 -16.57 12.25 1.87
C GLY A 401 -17.94 12.94 1.85
N MET A 402 -18.98 12.10 1.92
CA MET A 402 -20.37 12.56 1.83
C MET A 402 -20.77 13.41 3.04
N GLU A 403 -21.43 14.53 2.76
CA GLU A 403 -22.06 15.40 3.75
C GLU A 403 -23.27 14.70 4.39
N LYS A 404 -23.31 14.66 5.73
CA LYS A 404 -24.40 14.03 6.47
C LYS A 404 -25.43 15.06 6.91
N LYS A 405 -26.31 15.48 5.99
CA LYS A 405 -27.36 16.47 6.26
C LYS A 405 -28.36 16.05 7.35
N THR A 406 -28.52 14.75 7.58
CA THR A 406 -29.45 14.21 8.61
C THR A 406 -28.83 14.12 10.00
N GLN A 407 -27.51 14.17 10.12
CA GLN A 407 -26.83 14.07 11.41
C GLN A 407 -26.75 15.47 12.04
N VAL A 408 -27.84 15.86 12.74
CA VAL A 408 -27.90 17.13 13.45
C VAL A 408 -27.21 16.96 14.82
N LEU A 409 -26.13 17.71 15.03
CA LEU A 409 -25.43 17.77 16.32
C LEU A 409 -26.23 18.58 17.34
N GLN A 410 -26.15 18.20 18.62
CA GLN A 410 -26.70 19.01 19.70
C GLN A 410 -25.96 20.35 19.79
N LYS A 411 -26.61 21.39 20.33
CA LYS A 411 -26.00 22.74 20.42
C LYS A 411 -24.66 22.73 21.16
N GLU A 412 -24.56 21.97 22.26
CA GLU A 412 -23.32 21.82 23.03
C GLU A 412 -22.23 21.05 22.27
N GLU A 413 -22.61 20.04 21.49
CA GLU A 413 -21.68 19.28 20.64
C GLU A 413 -21.18 20.16 19.49
N LYS A 414 -22.08 20.88 18.81
CA LYS A 414 -21.74 21.84 17.75
C LYS A 414 -20.82 22.94 18.28
N LYS A 415 -21.05 23.43 19.49
CA LYS A 415 -20.14 24.35 20.19
C LYS A 415 -18.77 23.72 20.39
N THR A 416 -18.72 22.49 20.91
CA THR A 416 -17.43 21.79 21.13
C THR A 416 -16.65 21.62 19.83
N VAL A 417 -17.30 21.18 18.76
CA VAL A 417 -16.70 21.04 17.42
C VAL A 417 -16.22 22.38 16.87
N ALA A 418 -16.99 23.47 17.03
CA ALA A 418 -16.58 24.79 16.56
C ALA A 418 -15.28 25.29 17.23
N TYR A 419 -15.13 25.10 18.54
CA TYR A 419 -13.90 25.46 19.24
C TYR A 419 -12.74 24.53 18.90
N HIS A 420 -13.01 23.24 18.66
CA HIS A 420 -12.02 22.28 18.20
C HIS A 420 -11.45 22.67 16.83
N GLU A 421 -12.31 22.91 15.84
CA GLU A 421 -11.89 23.33 14.50
C GLU A 421 -11.24 24.72 14.50
N ALA A 422 -11.72 25.64 15.33
CA ALA A 422 -11.08 26.95 15.52
C ALA A 422 -9.67 26.82 16.11
N GLY A 423 -9.44 25.86 17.02
CA GLY A 423 -8.12 25.56 17.58
C GLY A 423 -7.11 25.14 16.51
N HIS A 424 -7.52 24.25 15.62
CA HIS A 424 -6.73 23.85 14.46
C HIS A 424 -6.45 25.03 13.51
N ALA A 425 -7.48 25.79 13.17
CA ALA A 425 -7.39 26.93 12.26
C ALA A 425 -6.42 28.01 12.77
N ILE A 426 -6.54 28.40 14.03
CA ILE A 426 -5.69 29.42 14.65
C ILE A 426 -4.25 28.91 14.83
N ALA A 427 -4.06 27.66 15.25
CA ALA A 427 -2.72 27.08 15.33
C ALA A 427 -2.04 27.08 13.95
N GLY A 428 -2.74 26.64 12.91
CA GLY A 428 -2.24 26.66 11.53
C GLY A 428 -1.95 28.07 11.00
N TRP A 429 -2.71 29.07 11.43
CA TRP A 429 -2.53 30.46 11.01
C TRP A 429 -1.24 31.09 11.58
N PHE A 430 -0.97 30.89 12.88
CA PHE A 430 0.14 31.55 13.58
C PHE A 430 1.44 30.75 13.64
N LEU A 431 1.45 29.50 13.18
CA LEU A 431 2.69 28.73 13.00
C LEU A 431 3.32 29.06 11.65
N GLU A 432 4.64 29.15 11.58
CA GLU A 432 5.37 29.57 10.36
C GLU A 432 5.33 28.48 9.28
N PHE A 433 5.60 27.23 9.70
CA PHE A 433 5.77 26.13 8.78
C PHE A 433 4.49 25.34 8.52
N ALA A 434 3.42 25.62 9.26
CA ALA A 434 2.13 24.97 9.08
C ALA A 434 1.55 25.20 7.67
N ASP A 435 0.85 24.18 7.17
CA ASP A 435 0.18 24.21 5.88
C ASP A 435 -0.89 25.33 5.86
N PRO A 436 -0.94 26.15 4.79
CA PRO A 436 -1.96 27.19 4.64
C PRO A 436 -3.38 26.64 4.77
N LEU A 437 -4.22 27.37 5.50
CA LEU A 437 -5.63 27.03 5.66
C LEU A 437 -6.44 27.56 4.47
N LEU A 438 -7.18 26.67 3.81
CA LEU A 438 -8.12 27.05 2.75
C LEU A 438 -9.50 27.34 3.30
N LYS A 439 -9.99 26.42 4.15
CA LYS A 439 -11.37 26.43 4.64
C LYS A 439 -11.52 25.63 5.93
N VAL A 440 -12.47 26.04 6.77
CA VAL A 440 -12.87 25.35 8.00
C VAL A 440 -14.37 25.14 7.98
N SER A 441 -14.83 23.97 8.41
CA SER A 441 -16.24 23.61 8.42
C SER A 441 -16.60 22.77 9.64
N ILE A 442 -17.74 23.06 10.26
CA ILE A 442 -18.32 22.26 11.36
C ILE A 442 -19.44 21.32 10.88
N ILE A 443 -19.60 21.17 9.56
CA ILE A 443 -20.58 20.26 8.95
C ILE A 443 -20.02 18.83 8.99
N PRO A 444 -20.76 17.85 9.55
CA PRO A 444 -20.30 16.47 9.61
C PRO A 444 -20.09 15.85 8.22
N ARG A 445 -18.91 15.27 7.98
CA ARG A 445 -18.56 14.58 6.74
C ARG A 445 -17.85 13.26 7.04
N GLY A 446 -18.27 12.20 6.35
CA GLY A 446 -17.66 10.87 6.51
C GLY A 446 -17.66 10.41 7.97
N LYS A 447 -16.46 10.21 8.54
CA LYS A 447 -16.25 9.81 9.94
C LYS A 447 -16.05 10.99 10.91
N GLY A 448 -15.82 12.20 10.40
CA GLY A 448 -15.56 13.41 11.20
C GLY A 448 -16.82 14.22 11.49
N LEU A 449 -16.80 14.96 12.61
CA LEU A 449 -17.86 15.89 13.01
C LEU A 449 -17.62 17.32 12.52
N GLY A 450 -16.37 17.65 12.20
CA GLY A 450 -15.91 18.84 11.51
C GLY A 450 -14.72 18.50 10.61
N TYR A 451 -14.26 19.46 9.83
CA TYR A 451 -13.01 19.33 9.10
C TYR A 451 -12.37 20.70 8.80
N ALA A 452 -11.04 20.73 8.86
CA ALA A 452 -10.21 21.81 8.33
C ALA A 452 -9.48 21.34 7.06
N GLN A 453 -9.62 22.11 5.99
CA GLN A 453 -8.92 21.85 4.74
C GLN A 453 -7.66 22.71 4.66
N TYR A 454 -6.53 22.02 4.63
CA TYR A 454 -5.21 22.61 4.43
C TYR A 454 -4.75 22.45 3.00
N LEU A 455 -3.80 23.29 2.60
CA LEU A 455 -3.05 23.15 1.37
C LEU A 455 -1.64 22.64 1.68
N PRO A 456 -1.41 21.31 1.67
CA PRO A 456 -0.09 20.73 1.83
C PRO A 456 0.94 21.39 0.90
N LYS A 457 2.09 21.80 1.47
CA LYS A 457 3.22 22.23 0.66
C LYS A 457 3.81 21.02 -0.09
N GLU A 458 3.95 21.13 -1.41
CA GLU A 458 4.61 20.12 -2.25
C GLU A 458 6.13 20.19 -2.07
N GLN A 459 6.61 19.67 -0.96
CA GLN A 459 8.03 19.58 -0.63
C GLN A 459 8.42 18.14 -0.30
N TYR A 460 9.58 17.72 -0.82
CA TYR A 460 10.11 16.37 -0.60
C TYR A 460 10.95 16.26 0.68
N LEU A 461 11.44 17.38 1.19
CA LEU A 461 12.31 17.44 2.37
C LEU A 461 11.59 18.17 3.51
N TYR A 462 11.48 17.52 4.66
CA TYR A 462 10.89 18.08 5.88
C TYR A 462 11.96 18.30 6.94
N SER A 463 12.00 19.51 7.52
CA SER A 463 12.85 19.80 8.68
C SER A 463 12.19 19.42 10.00
N LYS A 464 12.98 19.38 11.08
CA LYS A 464 12.48 19.09 12.43
C LYS A 464 11.45 20.13 12.89
N GLU A 465 11.69 21.40 12.59
CA GLU A 465 10.82 22.52 12.92
C GLU A 465 9.49 22.43 12.16
N GLN A 466 9.54 22.06 10.88
CA GLN A 466 8.33 21.88 10.06
C GLN A 466 7.45 20.74 10.58
N LEU A 467 8.05 19.62 10.97
CA LEU A 467 7.32 18.50 11.56
C LEU A 467 6.75 18.86 12.94
N LEU A 468 7.50 19.62 13.75
CA LEU A 468 7.02 20.12 15.03
C LEU A 468 5.82 21.05 14.88
N ASP A 469 5.85 22.00 13.94
CA ASP A 469 4.71 22.88 13.65
C ASP A 469 3.49 22.08 13.19
N ARG A 470 3.69 21.05 12.37
CA ARG A 470 2.60 20.16 11.93
C ARG A 470 1.99 19.38 13.10
N MET A 471 2.81 18.91 14.04
CA MET A 471 2.34 18.30 15.29
C MET A 471 1.56 19.31 16.13
N CYS A 472 2.05 20.54 16.29
CA CYS A 472 1.38 21.59 17.05
C CYS A 472 0.01 21.95 16.45
N MET A 473 -0.08 22.12 15.13
CA MET A 473 -1.35 22.37 14.44
C MET A 473 -2.36 21.22 14.66
N THR A 474 -1.89 19.98 14.59
CA THR A 474 -2.73 18.79 14.79
C THR A 474 -3.19 18.64 16.25
N LEU A 475 -2.40 19.10 17.24
CA LEU A 475 -2.82 19.12 18.65
C LEU A 475 -3.77 20.30 18.98
N GLY A 476 -3.93 21.25 18.07
CA GLY A 476 -4.68 22.49 18.29
C GLY A 476 -6.13 22.28 18.73
N GLY A 477 -6.84 21.32 18.13
CA GLY A 477 -8.25 21.04 18.47
C GLY A 477 -8.43 20.58 19.91
N ARG A 478 -7.64 19.58 20.34
CA ARG A 478 -7.68 19.08 21.72
C ARG A 478 -7.32 20.16 22.75
N VAL A 479 -6.31 20.97 22.45
CA VAL A 479 -5.86 22.05 23.35
C VAL A 479 -6.90 23.15 23.47
N ALA A 480 -7.60 23.49 22.38
CA ALA A 480 -8.71 24.44 22.44
C ALA A 480 -9.87 23.93 23.31
N GLU A 481 -10.22 22.64 23.22
CA GLU A 481 -11.23 22.06 24.11
C GLU A 481 -10.84 22.17 25.59
N GLU A 482 -9.58 21.88 25.90
CA GLU A 482 -9.06 21.95 27.26
C GLU A 482 -9.12 23.38 27.82
N ILE A 483 -8.72 24.38 27.02
CA ILE A 483 -8.70 25.80 27.45
C ILE A 483 -10.10 26.33 27.70
N PHE A 484 -11.05 26.08 26.80
CA PHE A 484 -12.38 26.72 26.86
C PHE A 484 -13.42 25.93 27.65
N PHE A 485 -13.31 24.59 27.70
CA PHE A 485 -14.29 23.75 28.39
C PHE A 485 -13.73 23.04 29.63
N GLY A 486 -12.41 23.03 29.84
CA GLY A 486 -11.78 22.31 30.95
C GLY A 486 -11.98 20.79 30.91
N ARG A 487 -12.46 20.27 29.78
CA ARG A 487 -12.73 18.85 29.52
C ARG A 487 -12.19 18.49 28.15
N ILE A 488 -11.73 17.25 28.01
CA ILE A 488 -11.26 16.69 26.74
C ILE A 488 -12.29 15.68 26.23
N THR A 489 -12.50 15.64 24.92
CA THR A 489 -13.42 14.70 24.28
C THR A 489 -12.68 13.60 23.50
N THR A 490 -13.43 12.63 22.99
CA THR A 490 -12.93 11.59 22.08
C THR A 490 -12.76 12.09 20.65
N GLY A 491 -13.15 13.33 20.33
CA GLY A 491 -13.07 13.89 18.97
C GLY A 491 -11.64 13.99 18.45
N ALA A 492 -10.66 14.17 19.33
CA ALA A 492 -9.24 14.29 18.99
C ALA A 492 -8.51 12.95 18.76
N GLN A 493 -9.22 11.82 18.64
CA GLN A 493 -8.58 10.50 18.47
C GLN A 493 -7.70 10.44 17.21
N ASP A 494 -8.24 10.85 16.06
CA ASP A 494 -7.53 10.81 14.78
C ASP A 494 -6.30 11.74 14.80
N ASP A 495 -6.40 12.89 15.47
CA ASP A 495 -5.30 13.84 15.65
C ASP A 495 -4.17 13.25 16.48
N LEU A 496 -4.50 12.61 17.60
CA LEU A 496 -3.52 11.94 18.45
C LEU A 496 -2.84 10.78 17.71
N GLN A 497 -3.57 10.03 16.88
CA GLN A 497 -2.99 8.97 16.07
C GLN A 497 -1.98 9.53 15.06
N LYS A 498 -2.33 10.60 14.34
CA LYS A 498 -1.42 11.27 13.39
C LYS A 498 -0.18 11.81 14.09
N VAL A 499 -0.35 12.50 15.22
CA VAL A 499 0.75 13.06 16.02
C VAL A 499 1.69 11.96 16.53
N THR A 500 1.13 10.86 17.00
CA THR A 500 1.90 9.70 17.46
C THR A 500 2.71 9.09 16.31
N GLN A 501 2.08 8.88 15.15
CA GLN A 501 2.77 8.34 13.97
C GLN A 501 3.88 9.27 13.46
N MET A 502 3.66 10.59 13.47
CA MET A 502 4.68 11.58 13.13
C MET A 502 5.85 11.55 14.12
N ALA A 503 5.58 11.43 15.42
CA ALA A 503 6.62 11.34 16.45
C ALA A 503 7.46 10.07 16.32
N TYR A 504 6.83 8.90 16.14
CA TYR A 504 7.56 7.66 15.89
C TYR A 504 8.37 7.74 14.59
N SER A 505 7.85 8.35 13.52
CA SER A 505 8.60 8.50 12.27
C SER A 505 9.85 9.37 12.46
N GLN A 506 9.75 10.45 13.24
CA GLN A 506 10.90 11.30 13.58
C GLN A 506 11.97 10.57 14.37
N VAL A 507 11.57 9.80 15.39
CA VAL A 507 12.51 9.11 16.28
C VAL A 507 13.09 7.85 15.65
N VAL A 508 12.27 7.05 14.98
CA VAL A 508 12.62 5.69 14.53
C VAL A 508 13.11 5.65 13.07
N LYS A 509 12.54 6.47 12.18
CA LYS A 509 12.86 6.44 10.73
C LYS A 509 13.82 7.55 10.32
N PHE A 510 13.59 8.77 10.80
CA PHE A 510 14.35 9.93 10.35
C PHE A 510 15.59 10.24 11.20
N GLY A 511 15.74 9.59 12.36
CA GLY A 511 16.90 9.80 13.24
C GLY A 511 16.96 11.21 13.84
N MET A 512 15.82 11.82 14.15
CA MET A 512 15.73 13.21 14.67
C MET A 512 15.81 13.34 16.21
N SER A 513 15.96 12.21 16.93
CA SER A 513 16.20 12.19 18.38
C SER A 513 17.69 12.09 18.69
N GLU A 514 18.16 12.94 19.60
CA GLU A 514 19.55 12.95 20.06
C GLU A 514 19.90 11.70 20.89
N LYS A 515 18.95 11.16 21.65
CA LYS A 515 19.20 10.00 22.53
C LYS A 515 19.25 8.69 21.76
N VAL A 516 18.41 8.52 20.74
CA VAL A 516 18.44 7.35 19.85
C VAL A 516 19.57 7.48 18.83
N GLY A 517 19.85 8.70 18.38
CA GLY A 517 20.86 9.00 17.39
C GLY A 517 20.36 8.88 15.95
N PRO A 518 21.24 9.10 14.95
CA PRO A 518 20.91 9.08 13.52
C PRO A 518 20.81 7.65 12.98
N LEU A 519 19.94 6.84 13.59
CA LEU A 519 19.65 5.47 13.17
C LEU A 519 18.26 5.41 12.52
N SER A 520 18.12 4.55 11.51
CA SER A 520 16.84 4.26 10.86
C SER A 520 16.49 2.80 11.05
N PHE A 521 15.33 2.54 11.66
CA PHE A 521 14.78 1.20 11.81
C PHE A 521 13.59 1.01 10.86
N GLU A 522 13.59 -0.11 10.15
CA GLU A 522 12.43 -0.51 9.35
C GLU A 522 11.30 -0.92 10.29
N THR A 523 10.19 -0.19 10.21
CA THR A 523 8.95 -0.55 10.90
C THR A 523 8.04 -1.27 9.93
N PRO A 524 7.40 -2.38 10.34
CA PRO A 524 6.48 -3.10 9.47
C PRO A 524 5.39 -2.17 8.95
N ALA A 525 5.06 -2.30 7.67
CA ALA A 525 4.00 -1.50 7.08
C ALA A 525 2.64 -1.82 7.74
N PRO A 526 1.67 -0.89 7.73
CA PRO A 526 0.32 -1.17 8.21
C PRO A 526 -0.26 -2.43 7.55
N GLY A 527 -0.53 -3.48 8.33
CA GLY A 527 -1.02 -4.77 7.84
C GLY A 527 0.02 -5.89 7.74
N GLU A 528 1.31 -5.59 7.94
CA GLU A 528 2.35 -6.62 8.11
C GLU A 528 2.41 -7.08 9.56
N MET A 529 2.41 -8.41 9.78
CA MET A 529 2.61 -8.98 11.11
C MET A 529 4.07 -8.73 11.53
N ALA A 530 4.25 -7.88 12.55
CA ALA A 530 5.54 -7.68 13.19
C ALA A 530 5.89 -8.94 13.99
N PHE A 531 6.74 -9.81 13.43
CA PHE A 531 7.17 -11.02 14.13
C PHE A 531 8.26 -10.73 15.18
N ASP A 532 9.13 -9.73 14.95
CA ASP A 532 10.10 -9.22 15.92
C ASP A 532 10.50 -7.77 15.60
N LYS A 533 10.75 -6.95 16.63
CA LYS A 533 11.29 -5.59 16.47
C LYS A 533 12.79 -5.69 16.17
N PRO A 534 13.37 -4.86 15.27
CA PRO A 534 14.79 -4.93 14.92
C PRO A 534 15.72 -4.32 15.98
N TYR A 535 15.22 -4.03 17.18
CA TYR A 535 15.96 -3.38 18.26
C TYR A 535 15.59 -3.98 19.63
N SER A 536 16.47 -3.79 20.60
CA SER A 536 16.30 -4.31 21.97
C SER A 536 15.10 -3.66 22.68
N GLU A 537 14.55 -4.34 23.69
CA GLU A 537 13.48 -3.77 24.54
C GLU A 537 13.93 -2.51 25.30
N ALA A 538 15.21 -2.40 25.68
CA ALA A 538 15.75 -1.17 26.27
C ALA A 538 15.69 0.01 25.28
N THR A 539 15.99 -0.24 24.01
CA THR A 539 15.84 0.75 22.94
C THR A 539 14.37 1.09 22.70
N ALA A 540 13.47 0.10 22.76
CA ALA A 540 12.03 0.33 22.62
C ALA A 540 11.51 1.27 23.71
N GLN A 541 11.89 1.03 24.98
CA GLN A 541 11.52 1.91 26.10
C GLN A 541 12.07 3.34 25.92
N LEU A 542 13.31 3.46 25.44
CA LEU A 542 13.91 4.77 25.14
C LEU A 542 13.14 5.51 24.04
N ILE A 543 12.76 4.82 22.96
CA ILE A 543 11.96 5.39 21.87
C ILE A 543 10.61 5.88 22.40
N ASP A 544 9.90 5.06 23.19
CA ASP A 544 8.60 5.41 23.73
C ASP A 544 8.66 6.63 24.66
N GLN A 545 9.73 6.75 25.45
CA GLN A 545 9.97 7.92 26.30
C GLN A 545 10.23 9.18 25.47
N GLU A 546 11.10 9.10 24.45
CA GLU A 546 11.41 10.21 23.55
C GLU A 546 10.17 10.68 22.76
N VAL A 547 9.36 9.75 22.28
CA VAL A 547 8.10 10.04 21.60
C VAL A 547 7.15 10.78 22.55
N ARG A 548 7.02 10.31 23.79
CA ARG A 548 6.18 10.98 24.80
C ARG A 548 6.66 12.39 25.09
N ASP A 549 7.95 12.57 25.29
CA ASP A 549 8.56 13.88 25.58
C ASP A 549 8.37 14.86 24.41
N LEU A 550 8.51 14.37 23.17
CA LEU A 550 8.28 15.15 21.95
C LEU A 550 6.81 15.61 21.84
N VAL A 551 5.86 14.71 22.07
CA VAL A 551 4.42 15.03 22.02
C VAL A 551 4.03 16.00 23.13
N ILE A 552 4.56 15.83 24.35
CA ILE A 552 4.30 16.75 25.47
C ILE A 552 4.89 18.14 25.17
N SER A 553 6.09 18.21 24.60
CA SER A 553 6.70 19.48 24.18
C SER A 553 5.84 20.20 23.13
N ALA A 554 5.39 19.48 22.10
CA ALA A 554 4.49 20.02 21.07
C ALA A 554 3.16 20.49 21.68
N LEU A 555 2.60 19.75 22.63
CA LEU A 555 1.37 20.10 23.34
C LEU A 555 1.52 21.37 24.17
N ASN A 556 2.60 21.49 24.94
CA ASN A 556 2.87 22.67 25.76
C ASN A 556 3.09 23.92 24.89
N ARG A 557 3.83 23.80 23.78
CA ARG A 557 4.00 24.88 22.80
C ARG A 557 2.66 25.32 22.22
N THR A 558 1.81 24.37 21.84
CA THR A 558 0.47 24.65 21.30
C THR A 558 -0.42 25.32 22.35
N ARG A 559 -0.38 24.87 23.60
CA ARG A 559 -1.13 25.47 24.71
C ARG A 559 -0.73 26.93 24.93
N ASN A 560 0.57 27.23 24.96
CA ASN A 560 1.04 28.60 25.13
C ASN A 560 0.56 29.51 23.97
N LEU A 561 0.64 29.02 22.73
CA LEU A 561 0.17 29.74 21.55
C LEU A 561 -1.34 30.02 21.61
N LEU A 562 -2.15 29.01 21.91
CA LEU A 562 -3.61 29.13 21.94
C LEU A 562 -4.12 29.92 23.16
N LEU A 563 -3.38 29.94 24.27
CA LEU A 563 -3.66 30.83 25.39
C LEU A 563 -3.44 32.31 25.01
N GLU A 564 -2.32 32.61 24.34
CA GLU A 564 -2.03 33.96 23.85
C GLU A 564 -3.09 34.44 22.84
N LYS A 565 -3.53 33.56 21.94
CA LYS A 565 -4.53 33.85 20.90
C LYS A 565 -5.96 33.45 21.26
N SER A 566 -6.25 33.28 22.55
CA SER A 566 -7.57 32.83 23.05
C SER A 566 -8.74 33.67 22.52
N LYS A 567 -8.59 35.00 22.49
CA LYS A 567 -9.62 35.91 21.97
C LYS A 567 -9.91 35.68 20.48
N ASP A 568 -8.91 35.33 19.69
CA ASP A 568 -9.08 35.11 18.26
C ASP A 568 -9.76 33.75 17.99
N ILE A 569 -9.44 32.73 18.80
CA ILE A 569 -10.15 31.42 18.77
C ILE A 569 -11.64 31.62 19.05
N GLU A 570 -11.98 32.41 20.07
CA GLU A 570 -13.38 32.67 20.41
C GLU A 570 -14.12 33.37 19.27
N ARG A 571 -13.52 34.38 18.62
CA ARG A 571 -14.13 35.04 17.45
C ARG A 571 -14.37 34.07 16.30
N VAL A 572 -13.37 33.23 15.98
CA VAL A 572 -13.49 32.23 14.90
C VAL A 572 -14.55 31.19 15.23
N ALA A 573 -14.57 30.67 16.46
CA ALA A 573 -15.56 29.70 16.91
C ALA A 573 -16.98 30.25 16.89
N LEU A 574 -17.18 31.50 17.34
CA LEU A 574 -18.49 32.17 17.28
C LEU A 574 -18.96 32.37 15.83
N ARG A 575 -18.07 32.83 14.94
CA ARG A 575 -18.40 32.96 13.51
C ARG A 575 -18.69 31.60 12.87
N LEU A 576 -18.02 30.52 13.26
CA LEU A 576 -18.33 29.15 12.79
C LEU A 576 -19.74 28.69 13.22
N LEU A 577 -20.19 29.09 14.41
CA LEU A 577 -21.54 28.77 14.90
C LEU A 577 -22.63 29.51 14.13
N GLU A 578 -22.35 30.73 13.66
CA GLU A 578 -23.24 31.52 12.80
C GLU A 578 -23.20 31.06 11.33
N LYS A 579 -21.99 30.91 10.80
CA LYS A 579 -21.68 30.51 9.43
C LYS A 579 -20.86 29.22 9.49
N GLU A 580 -21.53 28.10 9.23
CA GLU A 580 -20.98 26.73 9.42
C GLU A 580 -19.70 26.43 8.61
N ILE A 581 -19.35 27.32 7.69
CA ILE A 581 -18.17 27.29 6.83
C ILE A 581 -17.48 28.65 6.85
N LEU A 582 -16.18 28.67 7.11
CA LEU A 582 -15.33 29.84 6.93
C LEU A 582 -14.28 29.59 5.86
N ASN A 583 -14.22 30.50 4.90
CA ASN A 583 -13.15 30.54 3.92
C ASN A 583 -11.97 31.33 4.46
N ARG A 584 -10.82 31.23 3.79
CA ARG A 584 -9.64 32.04 4.09
C ARG A 584 -9.92 33.55 4.18
N GLU A 585 -10.78 34.08 3.32
CA GLU A 585 -11.15 35.51 3.32
C GLU A 585 -11.85 35.91 4.64
N ASP A 586 -12.76 35.05 5.14
CA ASP A 586 -13.39 35.24 6.44
C ASP A 586 -12.35 35.20 7.57
N MET A 587 -11.32 34.35 7.47
CA MET A 587 -10.24 34.28 8.47
C MET A 587 -9.39 35.55 8.47
N ILE A 588 -9.10 36.12 7.30
CA ILE A 588 -8.36 37.40 7.18
C ILE A 588 -9.17 38.55 7.78
N GLU A 589 -10.49 38.55 7.60
CA GLU A 589 -11.40 39.54 8.20
C GLU A 589 -11.37 39.48 9.75
N LEU A 590 -11.37 38.27 10.32
CA LEU A 590 -11.48 38.05 11.77
C LEU A 590 -10.16 38.23 12.54
N VAL A 591 -9.06 37.73 11.96
CA VAL A 591 -7.77 37.57 12.66
C VAL A 591 -6.66 38.43 12.00
N GLY A 592 -6.97 39.08 10.88
CA GLY A 592 -6.00 39.82 10.09
C GLY A 592 -5.19 38.94 9.13
N LYS A 593 -4.33 39.58 8.34
CA LYS A 593 -3.45 38.87 7.40
C LYS A 593 -2.47 37.98 8.17
N ARG A 594 -2.22 36.77 7.66
CA ARG A 594 -1.19 35.87 8.22
C ARG A 594 0.16 36.59 8.25
N PRO A 595 0.93 36.50 9.36
CA PRO A 595 2.22 37.19 9.49
C PRO A 595 3.35 36.59 8.64
N PHE A 596 3.12 35.45 7.98
CA PHE A 596 4.11 34.74 7.17
C PHE A 596 3.77 34.79 5.69
N HIS A 597 4.79 34.83 4.84
CA HIS A 597 4.62 34.81 3.39
C HIS A 597 4.18 33.41 2.91
N GLU A 598 3.15 33.37 2.07
CA GLU A 598 2.64 32.12 1.49
C GLU A 598 2.54 32.21 -0.02
N LYS A 599 2.68 31.07 -0.68
CA LYS A 599 2.38 30.90 -2.11
C LYS A 599 1.03 30.20 -2.21
N ASN A 600 0.03 30.88 -2.74
CA ASN A 600 -1.35 30.38 -2.79
C ASN A 600 -1.87 30.20 -4.20
N THR A 601 -1.34 30.98 -5.14
CA THR A 601 -1.75 30.91 -6.54
C THR A 601 -0.86 29.95 -7.31
N TYR A 602 -1.41 29.28 -8.33
CA TYR A 602 -0.66 28.41 -9.23
C TYR A 602 0.59 29.11 -9.77
N GLU A 603 0.46 30.35 -10.24
CA GLU A 603 1.56 31.15 -10.77
C GLU A 603 2.67 31.38 -9.74
N GLU A 604 2.32 31.60 -8.46
CA GLU A 604 3.30 31.80 -7.39
C GLU A 604 4.04 30.49 -7.06
N MET A 605 3.32 29.37 -7.05
CA MET A 605 3.89 28.03 -6.81
C MET A 605 4.86 27.63 -7.93
N VAL A 606 4.54 28.01 -9.18
CA VAL A 606 5.28 27.61 -10.38
C VAL A 606 6.35 28.64 -10.82
N SER A 607 6.30 29.88 -10.33
CA SER A 607 7.20 30.98 -10.72
C SER A 607 8.71 30.68 -10.64
N GLY A 608 9.14 29.67 -9.89
CA GLY A 608 10.54 29.26 -9.75
C GLY A 608 11.02 28.09 -10.63
N THR A 609 10.15 27.44 -11.40
CA THR A 609 10.44 26.16 -12.08
C THR A 609 10.53 26.26 -13.61
N GLY A 610 10.85 27.44 -14.15
CA GLY A 610 11.28 27.59 -15.55
C GLY A 610 10.17 27.54 -16.63
N GLY A 611 8.91 27.75 -16.27
CA GLY A 611 7.79 27.84 -17.21
C GLY A 611 6.44 27.66 -16.51
N LEU A 612 5.36 28.24 -17.05
CA LEU A 612 4.01 28.13 -16.46
C LEU A 612 3.34 26.79 -16.71
N ASP A 613 3.60 26.18 -17.87
CA ASP A 613 3.01 24.90 -18.25
C ASP A 613 4.07 23.79 -18.22
N GLU A 614 3.59 22.55 -18.37
CA GLU A 614 4.40 21.34 -18.47
C GLU A 614 5.16 21.31 -19.79
N ASN A 615 6.43 20.90 -19.77
CA ASN A 615 7.22 20.82 -21.00
C ASN A 615 6.91 19.51 -21.73
N VAL A 616 6.33 19.63 -22.93
CA VAL A 616 5.94 18.49 -23.78
C VAL A 616 6.90 18.32 -24.97
N GLU A 617 8.06 18.98 -24.95
CA GLU A 617 9.05 18.87 -26.02
C GLU A 617 9.64 17.45 -26.08
N LEU A 618 9.53 16.83 -27.26
CA LEU A 618 10.07 15.50 -27.51
C LEU A 618 11.56 15.57 -27.88
N PRO A 619 12.38 14.57 -27.51
CA PRO A 619 13.74 14.46 -28.00
C PRO A 619 13.80 14.40 -29.54
N LYS A 620 14.86 14.95 -30.14
CA LYS A 620 15.06 15.00 -31.61
C LYS A 620 14.83 13.68 -32.34
N GLY A 621 15.23 12.55 -31.72
CA GLY A 621 15.03 11.21 -32.28
C GLY A 621 13.58 10.75 -32.30
N LEU A 622 12.73 11.35 -31.47
CA LEU A 622 11.30 11.09 -31.38
C LEU A 622 10.47 12.16 -32.09
N GLU A 623 10.92 13.40 -32.30
CA GLU A 623 10.12 14.48 -32.94
C GLU A 623 9.36 14.10 -34.23
N ASN A 624 9.86 13.14 -35.01
CA ASN A 624 9.21 12.67 -36.26
C ASN A 624 8.55 11.28 -36.14
N TRP A 625 8.35 10.74 -34.94
CA TRP A 625 7.83 9.39 -34.70
C TRP A 625 6.44 9.13 -35.30
N ASN A 626 5.62 10.17 -35.47
CA ASN A 626 4.24 10.10 -35.97
C ASN A 626 4.06 10.62 -37.41
N LYS A 627 5.16 10.91 -38.12
CA LYS A 627 5.09 11.34 -39.54
C LYS A 627 5.28 10.13 -40.45
N ASP A 628 4.23 9.36 -40.66
CA ASP A 628 4.19 8.38 -41.75
C ASP A 628 3.85 9.10 -43.07
N GLY A 629 4.74 9.06 -44.07
CA GLY A 629 4.35 9.33 -45.48
C GLY A 629 5.24 10.26 -46.33
N ASP A 630 5.40 11.54 -46.00
CA ASP A 630 5.81 12.54 -47.01
C ASP A 630 7.28 12.56 -47.45
N LYS A 631 8.16 11.79 -46.80
CA LYS A 631 9.58 11.75 -47.19
C LYS A 631 9.88 10.82 -48.37
N LYS A 632 8.97 9.91 -48.73
CA LYS A 632 9.20 9.01 -49.89
C LYS A 632 8.96 9.71 -51.23
N GLU A 633 8.01 10.64 -51.34
CA GLU A 633 7.81 11.39 -52.60
C GLU A 633 8.93 12.41 -52.90
N ASN A 634 9.59 12.96 -51.88
CA ASN A 634 10.67 13.93 -52.09
C ASN A 634 12.03 13.30 -52.43
N ASN A 635 12.20 11.99 -52.23
CA ASN A 635 13.43 11.29 -52.61
C ASN A 635 13.33 10.61 -53.97
N GLU A 636 12.13 10.35 -54.50
CA GLU A 636 11.97 9.92 -55.90
C GLU A 636 12.12 11.11 -56.86
N LYS A 637 11.63 12.30 -56.52
CA LYS A 637 11.86 13.53 -57.32
C LYS A 637 13.31 14.01 -57.36
N LYS A 638 14.18 13.56 -56.45
CA LYS A 638 15.62 13.88 -56.44
C LYS A 638 16.51 12.84 -57.13
N LYS A 639 15.93 11.74 -57.62
CA LYS A 639 16.66 10.75 -58.44
C LYS A 639 16.44 10.93 -59.94
N ASP A 640 15.49 11.79 -60.34
CA ASP A 640 15.18 12.11 -61.73
C ASP A 640 15.60 13.55 -62.13
N GLU A 641 16.51 14.19 -61.37
CA GLU A 641 17.22 15.43 -61.78
C GLU A 641 18.73 15.22 -61.95
#